data_AF-A0AA36IJ14-F1
#
_entry.id   AF-A0AA36IJ14-F1
#
_cell.length_a   1.000
_cell.length_b   1.000
_cell.length_c   1.000
_cell.angle_alpha   90.00
_cell.angle_beta   90.00
_cell.angle_gamma   90.00
#
_symmetry.space_group_name_H-M   'P 1'
#
loop_
_entity.id
_entity.type
_entity.pdbx_description
1 polymer ?
#
loop_
_entity_poly.entity_id
_entity_poly.type
_entity_poly.pdbx_seq_one_letter_code
_entity_poly.pdbx_strand_id
1 'polypeptide(L)'
;MGDIIDVVNDMSLALGALANHIVPLAFVFDAGSGSPPGPAPAAFCTAMAPKKAAKVKAKSKAAAAQSAADGDDIMAAPDVNHQCNVDYLAKVQDAWATINGHPLFENLSCRDPLQIEDFYFGGKVAPLRYPENLIIAVSSDQVKEGNMMTQRGAMESVSPPELLHAFILCVAELIDAKVSDSALESWLRVILTTMCVFEMLETADARSARSDTLREVAVTNFNGIAWTVIQKVYHLGLFKARKERDMGSLAAEKVAALYNEDSEAVTDSFVDQAMTVWNRMLSHKEIAEVVLSMDFEFGHDAPLAGIECLLWTLRCIQQYFACGYLVRGEATTRGLAGHGSNPGWVAFLMYKQELLDYLTSGFIDGVIADAEKRKAIRQVLSNHQTHHTLFGWPKDKEQPDLTWHSSWLESERSALLLAEACVYTNAHDHVLKQALKNRKTPAEALAYGGLEELVKDALSSRRSPSTLTRRRRLPAQVVLPGTAPAPSSEVPEHILATCLEDLETAEEKILKYKAMAMNLVKQRVKLLVEPSSENAFATMIADAEIGKVRGSESRRVIAIYDNKRCGEAMTAPHLRVPPFRKEHAQKVVRAFIQCRGSAELHDGDLMFFFDAGRHGNDRAFSGLFATEDNKRIAHEKRVFFLSSSEESMRLRRTLVRGLGSLHQVEMLHVFSRSTLDMPEVKHPIYPGSSSGDLIGPINLERFQDRSWQVTAIWEKRKMLGGFRIAVGGLSGDASESAKRTQFKRSELKRKPAGTADDNVLYEPFCYHGLPPEYYVDMLAVWSPRAIIDFTASDMTAAFVRLEARVPYLGITFTEQHMLQGYKHLADLVFEAMCKESSPLHDPKLSALLKPKTDPQTKKRPRAKKAPAPADGEDDDEHGPGGDSGSDDAGGEPEVAGGEGGKGGNGNGGPEAKPKPKKRSEADGWHWRWRFLAVLALAALAAMAS
;
A
#
# COMPACT_ATOMS: atom_id res chain seq x y z
N MET A 1 42.83 27.50 73.15
CA MET A 1 43.56 26.36 72.57
C MET A 1 43.18 25.08 73.32
N GLY A 2 41.88 24.85 73.50
CA GLY A 2 41.32 23.70 74.22
C GLY A 2 40.32 22.91 73.37
N ASP A 3 39.61 23.59 72.46
CA ASP A 3 38.52 22.96 71.68
C ASP A 3 38.85 22.75 70.19
N ILE A 4 40.14 22.57 69.87
CA ILE A 4 40.61 22.24 68.49
C ILE A 4 41.11 20.77 68.42
N ILE A 5 41.04 20.03 69.52
CA ILE A 5 41.57 18.66 69.61
C ILE A 5 40.49 17.57 69.49
N ASP A 6 39.20 17.91 69.50
CA ASP A 6 38.12 16.90 69.45
C ASP A 6 37.46 16.71 68.06
N VAL A 7 38.07 17.22 66.98
CA VAL A 7 37.54 17.07 65.60
C VAL A 7 38.42 16.14 64.73
N VAL A 8 39.42 15.48 65.33
CA VAL A 8 40.37 14.62 64.60
C VAL A 8 40.01 13.12 64.67
N ASN A 9 38.86 12.74 65.20
CA ASN A 9 38.35 11.38 65.05
C ASN A 9 36.96 11.46 64.44
N ASP A 10 36.81 11.23 63.13
CA ASP A 10 35.57 10.67 62.59
C ASP A 10 35.59 10.58 61.06
N MET A 11 35.77 9.37 60.54
CA MET A 11 35.58 9.13 59.12
C MET A 11 34.68 7.88 58.87
N SER A 12 34.20 7.17 59.92
CA SER A 12 33.54 5.82 59.89
C SER A 12 32.16 5.80 59.20
N LEU A 13 31.82 6.88 58.52
CA LEU A 13 30.48 7.27 58.11
C LEU A 13 30.01 6.67 56.79
N ALA A 14 30.92 6.36 55.86
CA ALA A 14 30.55 5.94 54.51
C ALA A 14 29.99 4.50 54.44
N LEU A 15 30.44 3.62 55.33
CA LEU A 15 30.13 2.18 55.28
C LEU A 15 28.84 1.79 56.00
N GLY A 16 28.42 2.57 57.02
CA GLY A 16 27.14 2.34 57.71
C GLY A 16 25.91 2.70 56.87
N ALA A 17 26.02 3.70 55.99
CA ALA A 17 24.95 4.04 55.05
C ALA A 17 24.72 2.95 53.98
N LEU A 18 25.77 2.17 53.67
CA LEU A 18 25.73 1.05 52.72
C LEU A 18 24.91 -0.14 53.22
N ALA A 19 24.98 -0.46 54.52
CA ALA A 19 24.25 -1.59 55.09
C ALA A 19 22.71 -1.37 55.10
N ASN A 20 22.25 -0.13 55.26
CA ASN A 20 20.83 0.19 55.36
C ASN A 20 20.11 0.36 54.01
N HIS A 21 20.82 0.51 52.90
CA HIS A 21 20.20 0.44 51.57
C HIS A 21 19.86 -1.00 51.13
N ILE A 22 20.44 -2.02 51.79
CA ILE A 22 20.28 -3.43 51.42
C ILE A 22 19.12 -4.12 52.17
N VAL A 23 18.67 -3.58 53.31
CA VAL A 23 17.78 -4.30 54.26
C VAL A 23 16.26 -4.01 54.14
N PRO A 24 15.72 -2.84 53.73
CA PRO A 24 14.28 -2.60 53.84
C PRO A 24 13.42 -3.14 52.68
N LEU A 25 13.97 -3.91 51.74
CA LEU A 25 13.19 -4.49 50.63
C LEU A 25 12.70 -5.93 50.87
N ALA A 26 13.04 -6.54 52.02
CA ALA A 26 12.79 -7.95 52.26
C ALA A 26 12.22 -8.25 53.66
N PHE A 27 11.06 -7.69 54.07
CA PHE A 27 10.26 -8.25 55.18
C PHE A 27 8.86 -7.59 55.25
N VAL A 28 7.82 -8.20 54.67
CA VAL A 28 6.44 -8.34 55.23
C VAL A 28 5.74 -9.45 54.45
N PHE A 29 5.75 -10.70 54.95
CA PHE A 29 4.68 -11.69 54.75
C PHE A 29 4.95 -12.84 55.74
N ASP A 30 4.24 -12.84 56.87
CA ASP A 30 4.11 -14.04 57.70
C ASP A 30 2.68 -14.14 58.24
N ALA A 31 2.13 -15.35 58.20
CA ALA A 31 0.77 -15.70 58.57
C ALA A 31 0.79 -16.59 59.83
N GLY A 32 0.06 -16.22 60.88
CA GLY A 32 0.02 -17.00 62.12
C GLY A 32 -1.19 -16.73 63.00
N SER A 33 -1.88 -17.81 63.36
CA SER A 33 -3.14 -17.99 64.09
C SER A 33 -3.18 -17.63 65.59
N GLY A 34 -4.36 -17.27 66.11
CA GLY A 34 -4.73 -17.43 67.53
C GLY A 34 -5.94 -16.61 68.03
N SER A 35 -7.05 -17.27 68.41
CA SER A 35 -8.17 -16.73 69.23
C SER A 35 -7.86 -16.82 70.75
N PRO A 36 -8.70 -16.44 71.76
CA PRO A 36 -10.12 -15.95 71.83
C PRO A 36 -10.29 -14.81 72.91
N PRO A 37 -11.40 -14.60 73.70
CA PRO A 37 -12.85 -14.92 73.63
C PRO A 37 -13.84 -13.75 73.96
N GLY A 38 -15.15 -13.97 73.76
CA GLY A 38 -16.23 -13.46 74.67
C GLY A 38 -17.32 -12.52 74.10
N PRO A 39 -18.57 -12.51 74.64
CA PRO A 39 -19.78 -12.60 73.81
C PRO A 39 -20.77 -11.39 73.85
N ALA A 40 -21.55 -11.28 72.74
CA ALA A 40 -23.00 -11.01 72.53
C ALA A 40 -23.89 -10.39 73.65
N PRO A 41 -25.10 -9.79 73.39
CA PRO A 41 -25.97 -10.09 72.23
C PRO A 41 -26.89 -8.98 71.63
N ALA A 42 -27.42 -9.31 70.45
CA ALA A 42 -28.79 -9.15 69.91
C ALA A 42 -29.48 -7.76 69.81
N ALA A 43 -30.04 -7.43 68.62
CA ALA A 43 -31.43 -7.81 68.28
C ALA A 43 -31.91 -7.30 66.90
N PHE A 44 -32.54 -8.22 66.16
CA PHE A 44 -33.77 -8.13 65.34
C PHE A 44 -33.96 -7.13 64.18
N CYS A 45 -33.85 -7.68 62.97
CA CYS A 45 -34.92 -7.97 61.99
C CYS A 45 -35.90 -6.91 61.43
N THR A 46 -36.09 -7.10 60.11
CA THR A 46 -37.30 -6.94 59.26
C THR A 46 -37.69 -5.52 58.84
N ALA A 47 -37.65 -5.11 57.57
CA ALA A 47 -38.20 -5.64 56.30
C ALA A 47 -39.38 -4.77 55.84
N MET A 48 -39.30 -4.22 54.62
CA MET A 48 -40.32 -4.35 53.57
C MET A 48 -39.95 -3.45 52.37
N ALA A 49 -39.77 -4.09 51.22
CA ALA A 49 -39.95 -3.50 49.89
C ALA A 49 -41.47 -3.60 49.52
N PRO A 50 -41.93 -3.40 48.27
CA PRO A 50 -41.41 -2.60 47.14
C PRO A 50 -42.53 -1.73 46.50
N LYS A 51 -42.20 -0.88 45.51
CA LYS A 51 -42.91 -0.89 44.21
C LYS A 51 -42.16 -0.13 43.11
N LYS A 52 -41.95 -0.90 42.05
CA LYS A 52 -41.46 -0.68 40.67
C LYS A 52 -42.06 0.56 39.98
N ALA A 53 -41.59 1.10 38.87
CA ALA A 53 -40.33 1.16 38.09
C ALA A 53 -40.75 1.69 36.70
N ALA A 54 -40.09 2.72 36.13
CA ALA A 54 -40.01 2.96 34.67
C ALA A 54 -39.01 4.07 34.28
N LYS A 55 -37.71 3.73 34.33
CA LYS A 55 -36.70 3.74 33.24
C LYS A 55 -37.22 4.07 31.81
N VAL A 56 -36.54 4.73 30.86
CA VAL A 56 -35.09 4.80 30.48
C VAL A 56 -34.80 6.02 29.58
N LYS A 57 -33.79 6.85 29.92
CA LYS A 57 -32.82 7.48 28.98
C LYS A 57 -31.63 8.07 29.76
N ALA A 58 -30.75 7.22 30.28
CA ALA A 58 -29.41 7.58 30.76
C ALA A 58 -28.61 6.30 31.05
N LYS A 59 -27.88 5.79 30.05
CA LYS A 59 -26.93 4.68 30.22
C LYS A 59 -25.79 4.86 29.21
N SER A 60 -24.83 5.71 29.55
CA SER A 60 -23.46 5.66 29.00
C SER A 60 -22.46 6.55 29.77
N LYS A 61 -22.88 7.40 30.70
CA LYS A 61 -21.97 8.28 31.46
C LYS A 61 -21.70 7.88 32.91
N ALA A 62 -22.15 6.69 33.34
CA ALA A 62 -21.96 6.19 34.71
C ALA A 62 -21.07 4.92 34.81
N ALA A 63 -20.59 4.39 33.67
CA ALA A 63 -19.74 3.19 33.66
C ALA A 63 -18.22 3.49 33.80
N ALA A 64 -17.82 4.76 33.82
CA ALA A 64 -16.41 5.16 33.99
C ALA A 64 -16.07 5.67 35.40
N ALA A 65 -17.06 5.78 36.30
CA ALA A 65 -16.86 6.29 37.66
C ALA A 65 -17.06 5.21 38.75
N GLN A 66 -17.30 3.96 38.36
CA GLN A 66 -17.61 2.85 39.26
C GLN A 66 -16.66 1.66 39.13
N SER A 67 -15.54 1.84 38.42
CA SER A 67 -14.39 0.91 38.42
C SER A 67 -13.17 1.47 39.17
N ALA A 68 -13.37 2.50 40.00
CA ALA A 68 -12.32 3.16 40.77
C ALA A 68 -12.53 3.03 42.30
N ALA A 69 -13.45 2.17 42.74
CA ALA A 69 -13.82 2.05 44.16
C ALA A 69 -13.87 0.61 44.70
N ASP A 70 -13.44 -0.38 43.93
CA ASP A 70 -13.14 -1.73 44.44
C ASP A 70 -11.64 -1.98 44.20
N GLY A 71 -10.84 -1.65 45.21
CA GLY A 71 -9.43 -2.00 45.28
C GLY A 71 -9.31 -3.48 45.65
N ASP A 72 -9.35 -4.34 44.64
CA ASP A 72 -8.78 -5.68 44.72
C ASP A 72 -7.28 -5.57 44.43
N ASP A 73 -6.47 -6.12 45.33
CA ASP A 73 -5.03 -6.35 45.17
C ASP A 73 -4.76 -7.14 43.87
N ILE A 74 -4.45 -6.42 42.80
CA ILE A 74 -3.78 -7.01 41.63
C ILE A 74 -2.29 -7.04 41.98
N MET A 75 -1.88 -8.09 42.69
CA MET A 75 -0.50 -8.56 42.67
C MET A 75 -0.17 -8.98 41.23
N ALA A 76 0.37 -8.05 40.45
CA ALA A 76 1.01 -8.36 39.19
C ALA A 76 2.17 -9.31 39.49
N ALA A 77 2.09 -10.55 39.02
CA ALA A 77 3.23 -11.45 39.01
C ALA A 77 4.41 -10.73 38.31
N PRO A 78 5.65 -10.83 38.83
CA PRO A 78 6.77 -10.10 38.27
C PRO A 78 6.97 -10.53 36.82
N ASP A 79 6.82 -9.56 35.91
CA ASP A 79 7.24 -9.67 34.53
C ASP A 79 8.72 -10.11 34.49
N VAL A 80 9.09 -10.91 33.49
CA VAL A 80 10.44 -11.51 33.33
C VAL A 80 11.54 -10.43 33.36
N ASN A 81 11.18 -9.17 33.05
CA ASN A 81 12.05 -8.00 33.14
C ASN A 81 12.51 -7.60 34.55
N HIS A 82 11.79 -7.97 35.62
CA HIS A 82 12.20 -7.64 36.99
C HIS A 82 13.09 -8.71 37.65
N GLN A 83 13.09 -9.94 37.13
CA GLN A 83 13.90 -11.03 37.70
C GLN A 83 15.41 -10.72 37.61
N CYS A 84 15.86 -10.11 36.52
CA CYS A 84 17.27 -9.72 36.36
C CYS A 84 17.75 -8.72 37.44
N ASN A 85 16.88 -7.80 37.86
CA ASN A 85 17.21 -6.83 38.91
C ASN A 85 17.24 -7.50 40.29
N VAL A 86 16.33 -8.44 40.54
CA VAL A 86 16.31 -9.24 41.77
C VAL A 86 17.57 -10.10 41.86
N ASP A 87 17.93 -10.80 40.79
CA ASP A 87 19.13 -11.63 40.70
C ASP A 87 20.41 -10.81 40.86
N TYR A 88 20.44 -9.60 40.29
CA TYR A 88 21.56 -8.66 40.44
C TYR A 88 21.72 -8.22 41.91
N LEU A 89 20.63 -7.81 42.57
CA LEU A 89 20.70 -7.40 43.97
C LEU A 89 21.07 -8.55 44.90
N ALA A 90 20.59 -9.77 44.62
CA ALA A 90 21.00 -10.98 45.34
C ALA A 90 22.52 -11.22 45.22
N LYS A 91 23.10 -11.06 44.03
CA LYS A 91 24.56 -11.17 43.85
C LYS A 91 25.36 -10.12 44.62
N VAL A 92 24.87 -8.88 44.67
CA VAL A 92 25.53 -7.82 45.46
C VAL A 92 25.44 -8.12 46.96
N GLN A 93 24.31 -8.65 47.43
CA GLN A 93 24.14 -9.11 48.81
C GLN A 93 25.10 -10.26 49.16
N ASP A 94 25.20 -11.27 48.29
CA ASP A 94 26.11 -12.39 48.46
C ASP A 94 27.57 -11.91 48.49
N ALA A 95 27.97 -11.04 47.57
CA ALA A 95 29.30 -10.45 47.57
C ALA A 95 29.60 -9.66 48.85
N TRP A 96 28.63 -8.90 49.36
CA TRP A 96 28.77 -8.19 50.64
C TRP A 96 28.91 -9.16 51.83
N ALA A 97 28.19 -10.28 51.81
CA ALA A 97 28.33 -11.32 52.82
C ALA A 97 29.72 -11.98 52.76
N THR A 98 30.24 -12.25 51.56
CA THR A 98 31.61 -12.77 51.34
C THR A 98 32.66 -11.81 51.90
N ILE A 99 32.52 -10.50 51.65
CA ILE A 99 33.44 -9.49 52.18
C ILE A 99 33.38 -9.46 53.71
N ASN A 100 32.20 -9.33 54.31
CA ASN A 100 32.06 -9.27 55.77
C ASN A 100 32.54 -10.54 56.49
N GLY A 101 32.44 -11.70 55.82
CA GLY A 101 32.93 -12.98 56.34
C GLY A 101 34.46 -13.11 56.32
N HIS A 102 35.18 -12.23 55.62
CA HIS A 102 36.63 -12.26 55.55
C HIS A 102 37.28 -11.51 56.73
N PRO A 103 38.26 -12.10 57.47
CA PRO A 103 38.83 -11.50 58.69
C PRO A 103 39.38 -10.07 58.51
N LEU A 104 39.95 -9.76 57.34
CA LEU A 104 40.47 -8.42 57.05
C LEU A 104 39.38 -7.35 56.96
N PHE A 105 38.16 -7.71 56.58
CA PHE A 105 37.04 -6.79 56.34
C PHE A 105 35.95 -6.88 57.42
N GLU A 106 36.15 -7.70 58.46
CA GLU A 106 35.21 -7.88 59.54
C GLU A 106 34.92 -6.55 60.26
N ASN A 107 33.64 -6.31 60.56
CA ASN A 107 33.12 -5.13 61.24
C ASN A 107 33.44 -3.81 60.53
N LEU A 108 33.49 -3.81 59.20
CA LEU A 108 33.80 -2.64 58.38
C LEU A 108 32.98 -1.39 58.75
N SER A 109 31.68 -1.57 59.06
CA SER A 109 30.75 -0.51 59.47
C SER A 109 31.08 0.14 60.81
N CYS A 110 31.91 -0.51 61.63
CA CYS A 110 32.35 -0.05 62.94
C CYS A 110 33.81 0.40 62.96
N ARG A 111 34.53 0.29 61.83
CA ARG A 111 35.94 0.72 61.75
C ARG A 111 36.01 2.23 61.52
N ASP A 112 36.91 2.86 62.27
CA ASP A 112 37.34 4.21 61.96
C ASP A 112 38.19 4.19 60.69
N PRO A 113 37.98 5.10 59.74
CA PRO A 113 38.81 5.16 58.57
C PRO A 113 40.08 5.90 58.87
N LEU A 114 40.94 5.85 57.87
CA LEU A 114 42.32 6.23 58.04
C LEU A 114 42.39 7.73 58.30
N GLN A 115 43.11 8.07 59.37
CA GLN A 115 43.42 9.43 59.73
C GLN A 115 44.09 10.16 58.56
N ILE A 116 43.82 11.45 58.41
CA ILE A 116 44.39 12.29 57.33
C ILE A 116 45.92 12.18 57.29
N GLU A 117 46.54 12.04 58.45
CA GLU A 117 47.99 11.88 58.62
C GLU A 117 48.51 10.57 58.01
N ASP A 118 47.83 9.46 58.28
CA ASP A 118 48.16 8.15 57.70
C ASP A 118 47.83 8.07 56.20
N PHE A 119 46.79 8.79 55.76
CA PHE A 119 46.34 8.82 54.36
C PHE A 119 47.26 9.63 53.43
N TYR A 120 47.71 10.82 53.85
CA TYR A 120 48.56 11.69 53.04
C TYR A 120 50.06 11.58 53.33
N PHE A 121 50.44 11.20 54.55
CA PHE A 121 51.83 11.25 55.01
C PHE A 121 52.38 9.91 55.53
N GLY A 122 51.56 8.85 55.56
CA GLY A 122 52.03 7.49 55.86
C GLY A 122 52.99 7.00 54.78
N GLY A 123 54.19 6.53 55.16
CA GLY A 123 55.26 6.11 54.24
C GLY A 123 54.98 4.87 53.37
N LYS A 124 53.72 4.48 53.17
CA LYS A 124 53.29 3.42 52.25
C LYS A 124 52.56 4.08 51.06
N VAL A 125 52.83 3.57 49.85
CA VAL A 125 52.27 4.00 48.54
C VAL A 125 50.85 4.57 48.68
N ALA A 126 50.64 5.79 48.16
CA ALA A 126 49.33 6.45 48.18
C ALA A 126 48.24 5.48 47.70
N PRO A 127 47.15 5.29 48.45
CA PRO A 127 46.15 4.29 48.12
C PRO A 127 45.52 4.60 46.75
N LEU A 128 45.19 3.54 46.00
CA LEU A 128 44.32 3.64 44.83
C LEU A 128 43.02 4.31 45.28
N ARG A 129 42.63 5.40 44.63
CA ARG A 129 41.40 6.10 45.01
C ARG A 129 40.21 5.40 44.38
N TYR A 130 39.10 5.33 45.11
CA TYR A 130 37.81 5.06 44.49
C TYR A 130 37.60 6.10 43.37
N PRO A 131 37.18 5.70 42.17
CA PRO A 131 37.26 6.54 40.96
C PRO A 131 36.36 7.78 41.00
N GLU A 132 35.37 7.82 41.89
CA GLU A 132 34.44 8.95 42.03
C GLU A 132 34.31 9.43 43.49
N ASN A 133 33.64 10.55 43.69
CA ASN A 133 33.23 10.98 45.04
C ASN A 133 31.83 10.43 45.34
N LEU A 134 31.64 9.87 46.53
CA LEU A 134 30.31 9.45 46.97
C LEU A 134 29.53 10.67 47.49
N ILE A 135 28.43 10.99 46.84
CA ILE A 135 27.59 12.15 47.16
C ILE A 135 26.46 11.67 48.06
N ILE A 136 26.41 12.20 49.27
CA ILE A 136 25.41 11.85 50.29
C ILE A 136 24.47 13.05 50.47
N ALA A 137 23.17 12.80 50.32
CA ALA A 137 22.15 13.82 50.57
C ALA A 137 21.96 14.05 52.07
N VAL A 138 21.99 15.32 52.47
CA VAL A 138 21.64 15.76 53.82
C VAL A 138 20.52 16.82 53.77
N SER A 139 19.61 16.78 54.73
CA SER A 139 18.59 17.82 54.91
C SER A 139 19.06 18.91 55.87
N SER A 140 18.43 20.09 55.81
CA SER A 140 18.83 21.22 56.66
C SER A 140 18.59 20.97 58.15
N ASP A 141 17.65 20.11 58.52
CA ASP A 141 17.41 19.71 59.91
C ASP A 141 18.53 18.79 60.42
N GLN A 142 19.01 17.86 59.58
CA GLN A 142 20.14 16.97 59.90
C GLN A 142 21.45 17.73 60.11
N VAL A 143 21.64 18.86 59.42
CA VAL A 143 22.81 19.72 59.59
C VAL A 143 22.68 20.60 60.85
N LYS A 144 21.48 21.06 61.20
CA LYS A 144 21.23 21.94 62.36
C LYS A 144 21.28 21.22 63.71
N GLU A 145 20.91 19.95 63.76
CA GLU A 145 20.98 19.12 64.98
C GLU A 145 22.42 18.83 65.44
N GLY A 146 23.43 19.30 64.69
CA GLY A 146 24.82 19.35 65.13
C GLY A 146 25.50 17.98 65.24
N ASN A 147 24.82 16.88 64.89
CA ASN A 147 25.40 15.55 65.01
C ASN A 147 24.94 14.63 63.87
N MET A 148 25.42 14.91 62.65
CA MET A 148 25.32 14.02 61.48
C MET A 148 25.80 12.58 61.80
N MET A 149 26.64 12.40 62.84
CA MET A 149 27.13 11.11 63.32
C MET A 149 26.09 10.27 64.06
N THR A 150 25.07 10.89 64.66
CA THR A 150 24.02 10.16 65.40
C THR A 150 22.96 9.55 64.49
N GLN A 151 22.93 9.97 63.22
CA GLN A 151 22.01 9.46 62.20
C GLN A 151 22.68 8.49 61.22
N ARG A 152 23.73 7.77 61.67
CA ARG A 152 24.38 6.70 60.90
C ARG A 152 23.34 5.71 60.38
N GLY A 153 23.30 5.53 59.06
CA GLY A 153 22.37 4.63 58.39
C GLY A 153 21.00 5.22 57.98
N ALA A 154 20.70 6.48 58.33
CA ALA A 154 19.51 7.19 57.87
C ALA A 154 19.78 8.17 56.71
N MET A 155 21.04 8.29 56.28
CA MET A 155 21.47 9.15 55.17
C MET A 155 21.39 8.40 53.84
N GLU A 156 21.01 9.12 52.78
CA GLU A 156 20.76 8.55 51.45
C GLU A 156 21.91 8.91 50.50
N SER A 157 22.46 7.91 49.81
CA SER A 157 23.46 8.14 48.75
C SER A 157 22.76 8.53 47.46
N VAL A 158 23.21 9.62 46.84
CA VAL A 158 22.69 10.12 45.56
C VAL A 158 23.59 9.71 44.40
N SER A 159 24.83 9.32 44.68
CA SER A 159 25.75 8.78 43.68
C SER A 159 25.18 7.50 43.03
N PRO A 160 25.45 7.29 41.72
CA PRO A 160 25.05 6.08 41.02
C PRO A 160 25.60 4.82 41.72
N PRO A 161 24.75 3.85 42.13
CA PRO A 161 25.19 2.69 42.89
C PRO A 161 25.98 1.68 42.05
N GLU A 162 25.93 1.77 40.72
CA GLU A 162 26.48 0.77 39.80
C GLU A 162 28.00 0.63 39.93
N LEU A 163 28.73 1.75 40.09
CA LEU A 163 30.18 1.75 40.30
C LEU A 163 30.57 1.18 41.67
N LEU A 164 29.76 1.45 42.69
CA LEU A 164 29.96 0.93 44.04
C LEU A 164 29.72 -0.58 44.08
N HIS A 165 28.66 -1.05 43.42
CA HIS A 165 28.36 -2.47 43.30
C HIS A 165 29.44 -3.21 42.51
N ALA A 166 29.92 -2.64 41.40
CA ALA A 166 31.03 -3.21 40.64
C ALA A 166 32.32 -3.33 41.48
N PHE A 167 32.61 -2.30 42.30
CA PHE A 167 33.73 -2.33 43.23
C PHE A 167 33.59 -3.44 44.28
N ILE A 168 32.40 -3.58 44.89
CA ILE A 168 32.12 -4.63 45.90
C ILE A 168 32.21 -6.03 45.28
N LEU A 169 31.62 -6.24 44.10
CA LEU A 169 31.70 -7.51 43.38
C LEU A 169 33.15 -7.90 43.08
N CYS A 170 33.98 -6.95 42.63
CA CYS A 170 35.40 -7.18 42.38
C CYS A 170 36.17 -7.60 43.65
N VAL A 171 35.93 -6.93 44.79
CA VAL A 171 36.57 -7.32 46.06
C VAL A 171 36.15 -8.73 46.50
N ALA A 172 34.87 -9.08 46.34
CA ALA A 172 34.38 -10.43 46.63
C ALA A 172 35.03 -11.48 45.72
N GLU A 173 35.12 -11.21 44.42
CA GLU A 173 35.80 -12.10 43.45
C GLU A 173 37.28 -12.30 43.80
N LEU A 174 37.98 -11.26 44.27
CA LEU A 174 39.38 -11.36 44.70
C LEU A 174 39.55 -12.19 45.98
N ILE A 175 38.59 -12.12 46.90
CA ILE A 175 38.54 -12.96 48.10
C ILE A 175 38.32 -14.43 47.68
N ASP A 176 37.36 -14.69 46.80
CA ASP A 176 37.06 -16.04 46.30
C ASP A 176 38.24 -16.62 45.50
N ALA A 177 38.94 -15.78 44.73
CA ALA A 177 40.16 -16.13 44.00
C ALA A 177 41.38 -16.30 44.92
N LYS A 178 41.25 -16.07 46.24
CA LYS A 178 42.30 -16.24 47.26
C LYS A 178 43.56 -15.45 46.94
N VAL A 179 43.40 -14.21 46.49
CA VAL A 179 44.51 -13.30 46.23
C VAL A 179 45.22 -12.94 47.55
N SER A 180 46.52 -12.64 47.50
CA SER A 180 47.32 -12.37 48.69
C SER A 180 46.76 -11.25 49.59
N ASP A 181 46.89 -11.39 50.91
CA ASP A 181 46.44 -10.43 51.92
C ASP A 181 46.94 -9.00 51.66
N SER A 182 48.18 -8.84 51.16
CA SER A 182 48.73 -7.53 50.79
C SER A 182 47.91 -6.78 49.74
N ALA A 183 47.34 -7.51 48.77
CA ALA A 183 46.45 -6.95 47.77
C ALA A 183 45.10 -6.59 48.40
N LEU A 184 44.52 -7.48 49.22
CA LEU A 184 43.25 -7.23 49.92
C LEU A 184 43.34 -6.05 50.89
N GLU A 185 44.47 -5.89 51.60
CA GLU A 185 44.76 -4.71 52.42
C GLU A 185 44.75 -3.43 51.59
N SER A 186 45.22 -3.48 50.34
CA SER A 186 45.21 -2.31 49.45
C SER A 186 43.77 -1.94 49.08
N TRP A 187 42.90 -2.91 48.82
CA TRP A 187 41.46 -2.70 48.59
C TRP A 187 40.73 -2.21 49.84
N LEU A 188 41.05 -2.76 51.01
CA LEU A 188 40.55 -2.29 52.30
C LEU A 188 40.93 -0.82 52.52
N ARG A 189 42.15 -0.42 52.18
CA ARG A 189 42.55 1.00 52.24
C ARG A 189 41.75 1.86 51.28
N VAL A 190 41.45 1.41 50.06
CA VAL A 190 40.58 2.15 49.13
C VAL A 190 39.21 2.40 49.76
N ILE A 191 38.62 1.38 50.38
CA ILE A 191 37.32 1.50 51.05
C ILE A 191 37.39 2.53 52.19
N LEU A 192 38.40 2.40 53.07
CA LEU A 192 38.57 3.28 54.23
C LEU A 192 39.07 4.69 53.88
N THR A 193 39.29 4.98 52.60
CA THR A 193 39.77 6.30 52.15
C THR A 193 38.88 6.91 51.06
N THR A 194 37.73 6.29 50.81
CA THR A 194 36.76 6.79 49.84
C THR A 194 36.21 8.13 50.30
N MET A 195 36.31 9.14 49.42
CA MET A 195 35.86 10.50 49.72
C MET A 195 34.34 10.60 49.58
N CYS A 196 33.72 11.18 50.61
CA CYS A 196 32.30 11.50 50.61
C CYS A 196 32.09 13.01 50.55
N VAL A 197 31.10 13.46 49.78
CA VAL A 197 30.67 14.85 49.69
C VAL A 197 29.23 14.92 50.18
N PHE A 198 28.99 15.71 51.22
CA PHE A 198 27.65 15.95 51.72
C PHE A 198 27.02 17.13 50.99
N GLU A 199 25.94 16.88 50.24
CA GLU A 199 25.19 17.91 49.51
C GLU A 199 23.83 18.14 50.18
N MET A 200 23.48 19.41 50.42
CA MET A 200 22.20 19.76 51.02
C MET A 200 21.07 19.63 49.99
N LEU A 201 20.28 18.57 50.11
CA LEU A 201 19.19 18.21 49.20
C LEU A 201 17.92 17.92 50.01
N GLU A 202 17.13 18.96 50.21
CA GLU A 202 15.98 18.95 51.14
C GLU A 202 14.80 18.11 50.65
N THR A 203 14.57 18.00 49.34
CA THR A 203 13.41 17.31 48.77
C THR A 203 13.81 16.04 48.02
N ALA A 204 12.92 15.05 47.99
CA ALA A 204 13.12 13.81 47.23
C ALA A 204 13.34 14.09 45.73
N ASP A 205 12.62 15.04 45.15
CA ASP A 205 12.78 15.43 43.75
C ASP A 205 14.17 16.02 43.47
N ALA A 206 14.73 16.80 44.39
CA ALA A 206 16.09 17.35 44.26
C ALA A 206 17.15 16.24 44.32
N ARG A 207 16.94 15.23 45.18
CA ARG A 207 17.80 14.05 45.27
C ARG A 207 17.75 13.21 43.98
N SER A 208 16.55 12.92 43.47
CA SER A 208 16.36 12.20 42.21
C SER A 208 17.02 12.93 41.04
N ALA A 209 16.73 14.22 40.87
CA ALA A 209 17.30 15.02 39.77
C ALA A 209 18.83 15.10 39.83
N ARG A 210 19.41 15.15 41.04
CA ARG A 210 20.85 15.13 41.22
C ARG A 210 21.44 13.77 40.89
N SER A 211 20.79 12.66 41.28
CA SER A 211 21.21 11.30 40.92
C SER A 211 21.23 11.09 39.40
N ASP A 212 20.17 11.54 38.72
CA ASP A 212 20.07 11.47 37.25
C ASP A 212 21.20 12.27 36.58
N THR A 213 21.47 13.48 37.08
CA THR A 213 22.57 14.32 36.56
C THR A 213 23.93 13.63 36.72
N LEU A 214 24.19 12.96 37.85
CA LEU A 214 25.43 12.24 38.08
C LEU A 214 25.57 11.03 37.15
N ARG A 215 24.48 10.29 36.92
CA ARG A 215 24.45 9.21 35.93
C ARG A 215 24.74 9.72 34.51
N GLU A 216 24.14 10.83 34.11
CA GLU A 216 24.39 11.44 32.81
C GLU A 216 25.87 11.85 32.63
N VAL A 217 26.51 12.38 33.68
CA VAL A 217 27.94 12.72 33.67
C VAL A 217 28.81 11.45 33.53
N ALA A 218 28.50 10.38 34.27
CA ALA A 218 29.22 9.11 34.16
C ALA A 218 29.10 8.49 32.76
N VAL A 219 27.90 8.51 32.17
CA VAL A 219 27.64 8.05 30.79
C VAL A 219 28.41 8.91 29.77
N THR A 220 28.44 10.22 29.96
CA THR A 220 29.18 11.15 29.09
C THR A 220 30.68 10.88 29.13
N ASN A 221 31.24 10.63 30.32
CA ASN A 221 32.64 10.28 30.48
C ASN A 221 32.98 8.91 29.85
N PHE A 222 32.09 7.92 29.98
CA PHE A 222 32.26 6.61 29.33
C PHE A 222 32.22 6.70 27.80
N ASN A 223 31.27 7.45 27.23
CA ASN A 223 31.16 7.67 25.79
C ASN A 223 32.41 8.36 25.21
N GLY A 224 33.11 9.17 26.00
CA GLY A 224 34.38 9.79 25.60
C GLY A 224 35.58 8.82 25.52
N ILE A 225 35.48 7.62 26.11
CA ILE A 225 36.58 6.63 26.20
C ILE A 225 36.26 5.37 25.35
N ALA A 226 34.98 5.08 25.08
CA ALA A 226 34.57 3.95 24.28
C ALA A 226 35.02 4.06 22.81
N TRP A 227 35.37 2.93 22.19
CA TRP A 227 35.69 2.88 20.75
C TRP A 227 34.44 3.04 19.89
N THR A 228 34.50 3.92 18.89
CA THR A 228 33.43 4.07 17.90
C THR A 228 33.29 2.80 17.04
N VAL A 229 32.14 2.65 16.37
CA VAL A 229 31.89 1.49 15.50
C VAL A 229 32.92 1.41 14.37
N ILE A 230 33.32 2.55 13.79
CA ILE A 230 34.33 2.58 12.73
C ILE A 230 35.72 2.25 13.29
N GLN A 231 36.08 2.75 14.48
CA GLN A 231 37.33 2.36 15.15
C GLN A 231 37.38 0.85 15.43
N LYS A 232 36.26 0.25 15.86
CA LYS A 232 36.12 -1.21 16.04
C LYS A 232 36.32 -1.96 14.71
N VAL A 233 35.71 -1.51 13.63
CA VAL A 233 35.87 -2.11 12.28
C VAL A 233 37.32 -2.01 11.81
N TYR A 234 37.99 -0.87 12.02
CA TYR A 234 39.41 -0.69 11.67
C TYR A 234 40.32 -1.61 12.48
N HIS A 235 40.11 -1.66 13.78
CA HIS A 235 40.91 -2.50 14.67
C HIS A 235 40.78 -3.98 14.29
N LEU A 236 39.55 -4.44 14.05
CA LEU A 236 39.26 -5.81 13.65
C LEU A 236 39.81 -6.15 12.25
N GLY A 237 39.71 -5.22 11.29
CA GLY A 237 40.26 -5.40 9.94
C GLY A 237 41.79 -5.55 9.95
N LEU A 238 42.47 -4.69 10.72
CA LEU A 238 43.91 -4.78 10.93
C LEU A 238 44.31 -6.03 11.71
N PHE A 239 43.53 -6.42 12.73
CA PHE A 239 43.77 -7.65 13.49
C PHE A 239 43.68 -8.88 12.60
N LYS A 240 42.62 -8.99 11.79
CA LYS A 240 42.46 -10.09 10.83
C LYS A 240 43.62 -10.12 9.83
N ALA A 241 43.98 -8.97 9.23
CA ALA A 241 45.09 -8.90 8.28
C ALA A 241 46.44 -9.36 8.89
N ARG A 242 46.70 -9.05 10.17
CA ARG A 242 47.89 -9.53 10.89
C ARG A 242 47.84 -11.05 11.10
N LYS A 243 46.72 -11.57 11.62
CA LYS A 243 46.56 -13.01 11.90
C LYS A 243 46.55 -13.84 10.61
N GLU A 244 46.03 -13.31 9.51
CA GLU A 244 46.04 -13.98 8.20
C GLU A 244 47.44 -14.05 7.59
N ARG A 245 48.32 -13.09 7.89
CA ARG A 245 49.73 -13.17 7.50
C ARG A 245 50.45 -14.33 8.18
N ASP A 246 50.09 -14.64 9.42
CA ASP A 246 50.75 -15.66 10.23
C ASP A 246 50.10 -17.05 10.07
N MET A 247 48.78 -17.12 9.82
CA MET A 247 47.99 -18.36 9.83
C MET A 247 47.25 -18.67 8.52
N GLY A 248 47.40 -17.84 7.48
CA GLY A 248 46.63 -17.95 6.24
C GLY A 248 45.20 -17.41 6.37
N SER A 249 44.39 -17.53 5.32
CA SER A 249 43.01 -16.98 5.29
C SER A 249 42.15 -17.49 6.45
N LEU A 250 41.45 -16.58 7.14
CA LEU A 250 40.65 -16.89 8.33
C LEU A 250 39.17 -16.58 8.10
N ALA A 251 38.32 -17.55 8.47
CA ALA A 251 36.87 -17.39 8.53
C ALA A 251 36.46 -16.51 9.72
N ALA A 252 35.30 -15.86 9.63
CA ALA A 252 34.80 -14.92 10.64
C ALA A 252 34.69 -15.54 12.04
N GLU A 253 34.23 -16.78 12.14
CA GLU A 253 34.13 -17.54 13.40
C GLU A 253 35.50 -17.68 14.10
N LYS A 254 36.54 -18.04 13.33
CA LYS A 254 37.89 -18.22 13.87
C LYS A 254 38.54 -16.88 14.25
N VAL A 255 38.23 -15.81 13.52
CA VAL A 255 38.67 -14.45 13.87
C VAL A 255 38.00 -13.97 15.15
N ALA A 256 36.70 -14.21 15.32
CA ALA A 256 35.97 -13.87 16.54
C ALA A 256 36.54 -14.61 17.76
N ALA A 257 36.77 -15.92 17.65
CA ALA A 257 37.38 -16.71 18.72
C ALA A 257 38.74 -16.17 19.15
N LEU A 258 39.64 -15.90 18.19
CA LEU A 258 40.98 -15.35 18.46
C LEU A 258 40.96 -13.92 18.98
N TYR A 259 39.98 -13.11 18.58
CA TYR A 259 39.86 -11.72 19.04
C TYR A 259 39.33 -11.64 20.48
N ASN A 260 38.45 -12.57 20.86
CA ASN A 260 37.83 -12.64 22.19
C ASN A 260 38.76 -13.19 23.27
N GLU A 261 39.88 -13.82 22.91
CA GLU A 261 40.93 -14.21 23.87
C GLU A 261 41.65 -12.99 24.46
N ASP A 262 41.78 -11.91 23.67
CA ASP A 262 42.61 -10.75 24.01
C ASP A 262 41.78 -9.44 24.22
N SER A 263 40.46 -9.44 23.99
CA SER A 263 39.62 -8.24 23.91
C SER A 263 38.14 -8.47 24.26
N GLU A 264 37.34 -7.39 24.29
CA GLU A 264 35.86 -7.41 24.40
C GLU A 264 35.23 -8.41 23.41
N ALA A 265 34.25 -9.18 23.90
CA ALA A 265 33.60 -10.24 23.14
C ALA A 265 32.85 -9.71 21.90
N VAL A 266 33.28 -10.14 20.71
CA VAL A 266 32.61 -9.91 19.44
C VAL A 266 32.02 -11.22 18.89
N THR A 267 30.88 -11.12 18.21
CA THR A 267 30.23 -12.27 17.56
C THR A 267 30.84 -12.52 16.17
N ASP A 268 30.73 -13.75 15.68
CA ASP A 268 31.10 -14.13 14.31
C ASP A 268 30.34 -13.31 13.24
N SER A 269 29.06 -13.06 13.48
CA SER A 269 28.20 -12.20 12.65
C SER A 269 28.68 -10.75 12.61
N PHE A 270 29.11 -10.20 13.74
CA PHE A 270 29.70 -8.87 13.79
C PHE A 270 31.00 -8.83 12.98
N VAL A 271 31.85 -9.86 13.11
CA VAL A 271 33.10 -9.95 12.35
C VAL A 271 32.84 -9.99 10.85
N ASP A 272 31.86 -10.76 10.38
CA ASP A 272 31.53 -10.85 8.96
C ASP A 272 31.02 -9.51 8.38
N GLN A 273 30.14 -8.83 9.12
CA GLN A 273 29.64 -7.52 8.75
C GLN A 273 30.75 -6.46 8.74
N ALA A 274 31.60 -6.44 9.77
CA ALA A 274 32.75 -5.55 9.85
C ALA A 274 33.74 -5.78 8.70
N MET A 275 33.98 -7.05 8.32
CA MET A 275 34.83 -7.36 7.17
C MET A 275 34.22 -6.95 5.83
N THR A 276 32.89 -6.99 5.73
CA THR A 276 32.19 -6.48 4.54
C THR A 276 32.39 -4.96 4.41
N VAL A 277 32.23 -4.22 5.51
CA VAL A 277 32.46 -2.77 5.55
C VAL A 277 33.93 -2.43 5.24
N TRP A 278 34.87 -3.13 5.89
CA TRP A 278 36.30 -2.98 5.67
C TRP A 278 36.70 -3.22 4.20
N ASN A 279 36.26 -4.34 3.62
CA ASN A 279 36.70 -4.75 2.27
C ASN A 279 35.96 -4.04 1.13
N ARG A 280 34.71 -3.64 1.33
CA ARG A 280 33.88 -3.09 0.23
C ARG A 280 33.65 -1.58 0.31
N MET A 281 33.55 -1.04 1.52
CA MET A 281 33.21 0.38 1.73
C MET A 281 34.47 1.20 2.00
N LEU A 282 35.29 0.76 2.95
CA LEU A 282 36.51 1.45 3.36
C LEU A 282 37.68 1.23 2.39
N SER A 283 37.56 0.30 1.45
CA SER A 283 38.52 0.11 0.36
C SER A 283 38.42 1.21 -0.71
N HIS A 284 37.31 1.93 -0.77
CA HIS A 284 37.15 3.06 -1.68
C HIS A 284 37.58 4.36 -1.00
N LYS A 285 38.66 4.97 -1.49
CA LYS A 285 39.34 6.11 -0.84
C LYS A 285 38.40 7.27 -0.50
N GLU A 286 37.55 7.69 -1.44
CA GLU A 286 36.62 8.82 -1.25
C GLU A 286 35.53 8.50 -0.21
N ILE A 287 35.08 7.24 -0.14
CA ILE A 287 34.06 6.82 0.83
C ILE A 287 34.70 6.70 2.22
N ALA A 288 35.92 6.16 2.30
CA ALA A 288 36.69 6.09 3.53
C ALA A 288 36.98 7.48 4.09
N GLU A 289 37.35 8.46 3.26
CA GLU A 289 37.58 9.85 3.69
C GLU A 289 36.32 10.49 4.30
N VAL A 290 35.16 10.30 3.67
CA VAL A 290 33.88 10.80 4.20
C VAL A 290 33.53 10.10 5.52
N VAL A 291 33.62 8.78 5.58
CA VAL A 291 33.27 7.99 6.78
C VAL A 291 34.21 8.29 7.95
N LEU A 292 35.52 8.44 7.70
CA LEU A 292 36.50 8.81 8.71
C LEU A 292 36.36 10.26 9.16
N SER A 293 36.04 11.19 8.25
CA SER A 293 35.73 12.57 8.64
C SER A 293 34.49 12.63 9.54
N MET A 294 33.48 11.81 9.27
CA MET A 294 32.28 11.72 10.10
C MET A 294 32.56 11.08 11.46
N ASP A 295 33.35 10.02 11.52
CA ASP A 295 33.74 9.40 12.79
C ASP A 295 34.59 10.37 13.64
N PHE A 296 35.46 11.16 12.99
CA PHE A 296 36.26 12.20 13.63
C PHE A 296 35.42 13.37 14.15
N GLU A 297 34.44 13.84 13.37
CA GLU A 297 33.59 14.99 13.73
C GLU A 297 32.48 14.64 14.71
N PHE A 298 31.94 13.40 14.68
CA PHE A 298 30.72 13.03 15.40
C PHE A 298 30.87 11.83 16.34
N GLY A 299 31.96 11.08 16.31
CA GLY A 299 32.22 9.97 17.23
C GLY A 299 31.08 8.94 17.28
N HIS A 300 30.60 8.64 18.49
CA HIS A 300 29.47 7.71 18.71
C HIS A 300 28.13 8.22 18.21
N ASP A 301 27.99 9.52 17.94
CA ASP A 301 26.79 10.13 17.38
C ASP A 301 26.76 10.09 15.84
N ALA A 302 27.78 9.50 15.21
CA ALA A 302 27.82 9.31 13.77
C ALA A 302 26.61 8.47 13.31
N PRO A 303 25.79 8.94 12.35
CA PRO A 303 24.54 8.28 11.93
C PRO A 303 24.76 7.09 11.00
N LEU A 304 25.78 6.28 11.29
CA LEU A 304 26.22 5.13 10.49
C LEU A 304 25.47 3.83 10.85
N ALA A 305 24.56 3.88 11.84
CA ALA A 305 23.76 2.73 12.29
C ALA A 305 22.48 2.44 11.47
N GLY A 306 22.18 3.20 10.40
CA GLY A 306 20.89 3.15 9.67
C GLY A 306 20.98 2.96 8.15
N ILE A 307 21.83 2.04 7.67
CA ILE A 307 22.12 1.83 6.24
C ILE A 307 20.86 1.47 5.42
N GLU A 308 19.92 0.71 5.99
CA GLU A 308 18.70 0.28 5.30
C GLU A 308 17.75 1.45 4.99
N CYS A 309 17.59 2.39 5.92
CA CYS A 309 16.80 3.60 5.73
C CYS A 309 17.38 4.51 4.64
N LEU A 310 18.71 4.59 4.55
CA LEU A 310 19.38 5.35 3.50
C LEU A 310 19.14 4.71 2.13
N LEU A 311 19.25 3.38 2.04
CA LEU A 311 19.02 2.65 0.79
C LEU A 311 17.57 2.82 0.30
N TRP A 312 16.58 2.67 1.19
CA TRP A 312 15.17 2.90 0.83
C TRP A 312 14.95 4.31 0.29
N THR A 313 15.45 5.33 1.01
CA THR A 313 15.31 6.74 0.62
C THR A 313 15.92 7.01 -0.76
N LEU A 314 17.15 6.53 -1.00
CA LEU A 314 17.83 6.70 -2.28
C LEU A 314 17.09 6.00 -3.42
N ARG A 315 16.55 4.80 -3.20
CA ARG A 315 15.76 4.06 -4.20
C ARG A 315 14.43 4.75 -4.50
N CYS A 316 13.75 5.28 -3.48
CA CYS A 316 12.58 6.13 -3.66
C CYS A 316 12.90 7.34 -4.53
N ILE A 317 13.97 8.08 -4.22
CA ILE A 317 14.36 9.27 -4.99
C ILE A 317 14.68 8.89 -6.44
N GLN A 318 15.44 7.81 -6.66
CA GLN A 318 15.74 7.29 -8.00
C GLN A 318 14.45 6.99 -8.77
N GLN A 319 13.52 6.23 -8.17
CA GLN A 319 12.25 5.90 -8.79
C GLN A 319 11.43 7.15 -9.10
N TYR A 320 11.35 8.12 -8.18
CA TYR A 320 10.56 9.32 -8.38
C TYR A 320 11.10 10.17 -9.52
N PHE A 321 12.43 10.28 -9.67
CA PHE A 321 13.02 10.92 -10.84
C PHE A 321 12.76 10.12 -12.12
N ALA A 322 12.92 8.79 -12.07
CA ALA A 322 12.72 7.91 -13.22
C ALA A 322 11.26 7.89 -13.70
N CYS A 323 10.29 8.07 -12.81
CA CYS A 323 8.87 8.18 -13.12
C CYS A 323 8.40 9.63 -13.37
N GLY A 324 9.25 10.63 -13.10
CA GLY A 324 8.89 12.05 -13.22
C GLY A 324 8.05 12.61 -12.07
N TYR A 325 7.92 11.88 -10.95
CA TYR A 325 7.18 12.29 -9.76
C TYR A 325 7.90 13.33 -8.91
N LEU A 326 9.22 13.44 -9.04
CA LEU A 326 10.05 14.44 -8.36
C LEU A 326 10.83 15.25 -9.41
N VAL A 327 10.76 16.58 -9.32
CA VAL A 327 11.46 17.49 -10.24
C VAL A 327 12.74 18.01 -9.60
N ARG A 328 13.76 18.31 -10.40
CA ARG A 328 15.08 18.81 -9.90
C ARG A 328 14.96 20.01 -8.95
N GLY A 329 14.01 20.91 -9.20
CA GLY A 329 13.77 22.09 -8.34
C GLY A 329 13.23 21.75 -6.94
N GLU A 330 12.66 20.57 -6.75
CA GLU A 330 12.12 20.11 -5.46
C GLU A 330 13.17 19.34 -4.65
N ALA A 331 14.18 18.77 -5.30
CA ALA A 331 15.30 18.05 -4.70
C ALA A 331 16.42 19.00 -4.22
N THR A 332 16.06 20.16 -3.67
CA THR A 332 17.02 21.08 -3.03
C THR A 332 17.34 20.61 -1.61
N THR A 333 18.43 21.08 -1.01
CA THR A 333 18.75 20.79 0.40
C THR A 333 17.59 21.12 1.33
N ARG A 334 16.89 22.24 1.06
CA ARG A 334 15.70 22.65 1.81
C ARG A 334 14.49 21.76 1.55
N GLY A 335 14.27 21.32 0.31
CA GLY A 335 13.16 20.43 -0.05
C GLY A 335 13.34 19.01 0.52
N LEU A 336 14.56 18.49 0.50
CA LEU A 336 14.91 17.18 1.04
C LEU A 336 14.87 17.15 2.56
N ALA A 337 15.52 18.11 3.23
CA ALA A 337 15.60 18.16 4.69
C ALA A 337 14.32 18.66 5.37
N GLY A 338 13.47 19.39 4.63
CA GLY A 338 12.35 20.11 5.21
C GLY A 338 12.77 21.39 5.96
N HIS A 339 11.78 22.16 6.38
CA HIS A 339 11.99 23.38 7.16
C HIS A 339 10.74 23.75 7.97
N GLY A 340 10.93 23.99 9.27
CA GLY A 340 9.84 24.38 10.18
C GLY A 340 8.77 23.29 10.28
N SER A 341 7.52 23.61 9.97
CA SER A 341 6.40 22.66 9.99
C SER A 341 6.30 21.74 8.76
N ASN A 342 7.22 21.86 7.80
CA ASN A 342 7.23 21.02 6.59
C ASN A 342 8.26 19.88 6.77
N PRO A 343 7.84 18.61 6.85
CA PRO A 343 8.71 17.47 7.16
C PRO A 343 9.79 17.17 6.09
N GLY A 344 9.68 17.72 4.88
CA GLY A 344 10.64 17.46 3.81
C GLY A 344 10.48 16.08 3.16
N TRP A 345 11.15 15.87 2.03
CA TRP A 345 11.03 14.63 1.26
C TRP A 345 11.60 13.41 1.98
N VAL A 346 12.72 13.54 2.69
CA VAL A 346 13.34 12.39 3.35
C VAL A 346 12.42 11.81 4.42
N ALA A 347 11.82 12.66 5.26
CA ALA A 347 10.84 12.22 6.27
C ALA A 347 9.58 11.64 5.62
N PHE A 348 9.14 12.20 4.50
CA PHE A 348 8.00 11.68 3.77
C PHE A 348 8.26 10.28 3.17
N LEU A 349 9.44 10.05 2.61
CA LEU A 349 9.80 8.75 2.03
C LEU A 349 10.00 7.67 3.10
N MET A 350 10.50 8.04 4.28
CA MET A 350 10.52 7.15 5.45
C MET A 350 9.11 6.83 5.95
N TYR A 351 8.22 7.81 5.97
CA TYR A 351 6.82 7.58 6.32
C TYR A 351 6.13 6.60 5.35
N LYS A 352 6.50 6.61 4.06
CA LYS A 352 6.04 5.59 3.11
C LYS A 352 6.58 4.19 3.40
N GLN A 353 7.78 4.07 3.97
CA GLN A 353 8.33 2.79 4.42
C GLN A 353 7.52 2.24 5.60
N GLU A 354 7.24 3.08 6.60
CA GLU A 354 6.38 2.70 7.74
C GLU A 354 4.96 2.30 7.27
N LEU A 355 4.43 3.02 6.29
CA LEU A 355 3.14 2.69 5.67
C LEU A 355 3.19 1.35 4.93
N LEU A 356 4.28 1.06 4.22
CA LEU A 356 4.50 -0.22 3.57
C LEU A 356 4.55 -1.37 4.59
N ASP A 357 5.26 -1.20 5.70
CA ASP A 357 5.35 -2.21 6.76
C ASP A 357 3.97 -2.48 7.38
N TYR A 358 3.17 -1.44 7.60
CA TYR A 358 1.79 -1.58 8.07
C TYR A 358 0.89 -2.31 7.04
N LEU A 359 0.95 -1.89 5.77
CA LEU A 359 0.15 -2.47 4.70
C LEU A 359 0.51 -3.94 4.47
N THR A 360 1.80 -4.25 4.49
CA THR A 360 2.27 -5.62 4.26
C THR A 360 2.09 -6.52 5.46
N SER A 361 1.99 -6.01 6.68
CA SER A 361 1.73 -6.78 7.90
C SER A 361 0.24 -7.08 8.11
N GLY A 362 -0.38 -6.53 9.16
CA GLY A 362 -1.71 -6.89 9.61
C GLY A 362 -2.83 -6.53 8.64
N PHE A 363 -2.62 -5.54 7.76
CA PHE A 363 -3.63 -5.11 6.80
C PHE A 363 -3.91 -6.17 5.73
N ILE A 364 -2.88 -6.63 5.01
CA ILE A 364 -3.03 -7.68 3.99
C ILE A 364 -3.52 -8.99 4.61
N ASP A 365 -3.06 -9.34 5.81
CA ASP A 365 -3.51 -10.55 6.50
C ASP A 365 -5.01 -10.50 6.84
N GLY A 366 -5.54 -9.31 7.13
CA GLY A 366 -6.98 -9.09 7.37
C GLY A 366 -7.83 -9.07 6.09
N VAL A 367 -7.28 -8.67 4.94
CA VAL A 367 -8.03 -8.54 3.68
C VAL A 367 -8.01 -9.82 2.84
N ILE A 368 -6.89 -10.55 2.84
CA ILE A 368 -6.63 -11.62 1.87
C ILE A 368 -6.51 -12.96 2.58
N ALA A 369 -7.46 -13.86 2.35
CA ALA A 369 -7.48 -15.19 2.95
C ALA A 369 -6.45 -16.16 2.34
N ASP A 370 -6.14 -16.01 1.06
CA ASP A 370 -5.23 -16.89 0.31
C ASP A 370 -3.75 -16.59 0.62
N ALA A 371 -3.03 -17.57 1.18
CA ALA A 371 -1.65 -17.42 1.61
C ALA A 371 -0.67 -17.20 0.44
N GLU A 372 -0.89 -17.83 -0.71
CA GLU A 372 -0.02 -17.67 -1.88
C GLU A 372 -0.14 -16.25 -2.45
N LYS A 373 -1.36 -15.69 -2.47
CA LYS A 373 -1.58 -14.30 -2.90
C LYS A 373 -0.98 -13.31 -1.92
N ARG A 374 -1.08 -13.55 -0.60
CA ARG A 374 -0.39 -12.72 0.41
C ARG A 374 1.11 -12.71 0.18
N LYS A 375 1.71 -13.89 -0.05
CA LYS A 375 3.13 -14.02 -0.37
C LYS A 375 3.50 -13.29 -1.66
N ALA A 376 2.69 -13.43 -2.71
CA ALA A 376 2.89 -12.72 -3.97
C ALA A 376 2.86 -11.20 -3.79
N ILE A 377 1.89 -10.65 -3.05
CA ILE A 377 1.82 -9.20 -2.82
C ILE A 377 3.02 -8.72 -2.00
N ARG A 378 3.39 -9.43 -0.92
CA ARG A 378 4.57 -9.09 -0.12
C ARG A 378 5.85 -9.14 -0.94
N GLN A 379 5.97 -10.11 -1.86
CA GLN A 379 7.10 -10.18 -2.79
C GLN A 379 7.13 -8.96 -3.72
N VAL A 380 5.99 -8.64 -4.35
CA VAL A 380 5.88 -7.49 -5.27
C VAL A 380 6.22 -6.17 -4.58
N LEU A 381 5.77 -6.00 -3.33
CA LEU A 381 5.98 -4.79 -2.54
C LEU A 381 7.24 -4.85 -1.66
N SER A 382 8.11 -5.87 -1.80
CA SER A 382 9.27 -6.04 -0.92
C SER A 382 10.34 -4.97 -1.13
N ASN A 383 10.51 -4.51 -2.37
CA ASN A 383 11.49 -3.49 -2.73
C ASN A 383 11.16 -2.86 -4.09
N HIS A 384 11.79 -1.73 -4.35
CA HIS A 384 11.61 -0.94 -5.57
C HIS A 384 11.94 -1.72 -6.85
N GLN A 385 12.94 -2.61 -6.82
CA GLN A 385 13.35 -3.39 -7.98
C GLN A 385 12.30 -4.43 -8.38
N THR A 386 11.74 -5.14 -7.39
CA THR A 386 10.71 -6.16 -7.60
C THR A 386 9.41 -5.52 -8.05
N HIS A 387 9.05 -4.38 -7.44
CA HIS A 387 7.95 -3.55 -7.90
C HIS A 387 8.14 -3.12 -9.36
N HIS A 388 9.30 -2.55 -9.69
CA HIS A 388 9.65 -2.12 -11.06
C HIS A 388 9.55 -3.26 -12.07
N THR A 389 10.02 -4.46 -11.73
CA THR A 389 9.96 -5.61 -12.64
C THR A 389 8.53 -6.03 -12.98
N LEU A 390 7.59 -5.88 -12.05
CA LEU A 390 6.22 -6.38 -12.18
C LEU A 390 5.19 -5.33 -12.60
N PHE A 391 5.40 -4.06 -12.25
CA PHE A 391 4.53 -2.93 -12.63
C PHE A 391 5.13 -2.02 -13.69
N GLY A 392 6.46 -2.02 -13.83
CA GLY A 392 7.17 -1.16 -14.75
C GLY A 392 7.22 0.28 -14.25
N TRP A 393 7.98 1.10 -14.95
CA TRP A 393 7.94 2.54 -14.81
C TRP A 393 7.30 3.16 -16.05
N PRO A 394 6.64 4.33 -15.94
CA PRO A 394 6.01 5.00 -17.07
C PRO A 394 6.96 5.25 -18.25
N LYS A 395 8.27 5.36 -17.99
CA LYS A 395 9.30 5.65 -19.00
C LYS A 395 10.00 4.42 -19.57
N ASP A 396 9.64 3.21 -19.13
CA ASP A 396 10.25 2.00 -19.67
C ASP A 396 9.82 1.80 -21.12
N LYS A 397 10.80 1.46 -21.97
CA LYS A 397 10.58 1.14 -23.39
C LYS A 397 9.62 -0.04 -23.56
N GLU A 398 9.72 -1.00 -22.65
CA GLU A 398 8.87 -2.18 -22.59
C GLU A 398 8.10 -2.17 -21.27
N GLN A 399 6.78 -2.16 -21.37
CA GLN A 399 5.90 -2.22 -20.21
C GLN A 399 5.67 -3.70 -19.82
N PRO A 400 5.81 -4.06 -18.53
CA PRO A 400 5.58 -5.43 -18.10
C PRO A 400 4.10 -5.83 -18.24
N ASP A 401 3.87 -7.14 -18.22
CA ASP A 401 2.53 -7.68 -18.32
C ASP A 401 1.76 -7.53 -17.01
N LEU A 402 0.88 -6.53 -16.92
CA LEU A 402 0.06 -6.27 -15.73
C LEU A 402 -1.04 -7.31 -15.48
N THR A 403 -1.16 -8.34 -16.32
CA THR A 403 -2.25 -9.34 -16.19
C THR A 403 -1.96 -10.45 -15.19
N TRP A 404 -0.78 -10.48 -14.55
CA TRP A 404 -0.41 -11.47 -13.52
C TRP A 404 -1.39 -11.51 -12.33
N HIS A 405 -1.95 -10.37 -11.94
CA HIS A 405 -2.97 -10.28 -10.90
C HIS A 405 -4.42 -10.21 -11.45
N SER A 406 -4.62 -10.40 -12.75
CA SER A 406 -5.94 -10.21 -13.39
C SER A 406 -6.98 -11.22 -12.91
N SER A 407 -6.53 -12.42 -12.55
CA SER A 407 -7.38 -13.54 -12.10
C SER A 407 -7.76 -13.49 -10.62
N TRP A 408 -7.23 -12.52 -9.87
CA TRP A 408 -7.50 -12.34 -8.45
C TRP A 408 -8.86 -11.70 -8.20
N LEU A 409 -9.39 -11.85 -6.98
CA LEU A 409 -10.63 -11.19 -6.58
C LEU A 409 -10.44 -9.67 -6.55
N GLU A 410 -11.52 -8.92 -6.73
CA GLU A 410 -11.42 -7.47 -6.76
C GLU A 410 -10.92 -6.89 -5.43
N SER A 411 -11.36 -7.43 -4.27
CA SER A 411 -10.82 -7.00 -2.96
C SER A 411 -9.30 -7.14 -2.88
N GLU A 412 -8.78 -8.29 -3.34
CA GLU A 412 -7.36 -8.62 -3.31
C GLU A 412 -6.56 -7.68 -4.22
N ARG A 413 -7.10 -7.39 -5.42
CA ARG A 413 -6.49 -6.43 -6.36
C ARG A 413 -6.55 -5.00 -5.84
N SER A 414 -7.68 -4.58 -5.27
CA SER A 414 -7.84 -3.25 -4.69
C SER A 414 -6.86 -3.03 -3.55
N ALA A 415 -6.58 -4.05 -2.72
CA ALA A 415 -5.56 -3.95 -1.68
C ALA A 415 -4.15 -3.79 -2.26
N LEU A 416 -3.79 -4.57 -3.29
CA LEU A 416 -2.50 -4.43 -4.00
C LEU A 416 -2.34 -3.04 -4.63
N LEU A 417 -3.35 -2.58 -5.39
CA LEU A 417 -3.32 -1.30 -6.09
C LEU A 417 -3.36 -0.12 -5.11
N LEU A 418 -4.04 -0.24 -3.97
CA LEU A 418 -4.00 0.76 -2.91
C LEU A 418 -2.58 0.88 -2.33
N ALA A 419 -1.93 -0.25 -2.07
CA ALA A 419 -0.57 -0.25 -1.54
C ALA A 419 0.44 0.31 -2.54
N GLU A 420 0.31 -0.06 -3.82
CA GLU A 420 1.11 0.51 -4.91
C GLU A 420 0.92 2.02 -5.01
N ALA A 421 -0.34 2.49 -5.03
CA ALA A 421 -0.67 3.90 -5.15
C ALA A 421 -0.13 4.73 -3.97
N CYS A 422 -0.16 4.20 -2.75
CA CYS A 422 0.32 4.89 -1.55
C CYS A 422 1.85 4.91 -1.44
N VAL A 423 2.54 3.83 -1.81
CA VAL A 423 3.97 3.65 -1.53
C VAL A 423 4.83 4.01 -2.75
N TYR A 424 4.50 3.48 -3.92
CA TYR A 424 5.37 3.52 -5.10
C TYR A 424 4.97 4.58 -6.14
N THR A 425 3.76 5.10 -6.08
CA THR A 425 3.33 6.24 -6.91
C THR A 425 3.24 7.52 -6.10
N ASN A 426 2.95 8.62 -6.79
CA ASN A 426 2.63 9.89 -6.16
C ASN A 426 1.12 10.18 -6.05
N ALA A 427 0.25 9.25 -6.45
CA ALA A 427 -1.20 9.47 -6.58
C ALA A 427 -1.88 9.99 -5.29
N HIS A 428 -1.31 9.65 -4.13
CA HIS A 428 -1.84 10.05 -2.81
C HIS A 428 -0.82 10.84 -1.98
N ASP A 429 0.23 11.38 -2.60
CA ASP A 429 1.31 12.07 -1.88
C ASP A 429 0.83 13.29 -1.11
N HIS A 430 -0.07 14.08 -1.70
CA HIS A 430 -0.60 15.26 -1.04
C HIS A 430 -1.31 14.88 0.28
N VAL A 431 -2.17 13.86 0.24
CA VAL A 431 -2.91 13.36 1.42
C VAL A 431 -1.95 12.80 2.47
N LEU A 432 -0.97 11.99 2.05
CA LEU A 432 0.00 11.38 2.96
C LEU A 432 0.95 12.41 3.58
N LYS A 433 1.39 13.42 2.83
CA LYS A 433 2.19 14.55 3.35
C LYS A 433 1.39 15.34 4.40
N GLN A 434 0.09 15.54 4.15
CA GLN A 434 -0.78 16.21 5.12
C GLN A 434 -1.00 15.35 6.38
N ALA A 435 -1.15 14.03 6.23
CA ALA A 435 -1.24 13.11 7.35
C ALA A 435 0.04 13.13 8.21
N LEU A 436 1.21 13.10 7.57
CA LEU A 436 2.51 13.21 8.22
C LEU A 436 2.68 14.55 8.95
N LYS A 437 2.29 15.67 8.32
CA LYS A 437 2.31 17.00 8.96
C LYS A 437 1.44 17.03 10.23
N ASN A 438 0.34 16.29 10.22
CA ASN A 438 -0.57 16.14 11.35
C ASN A 438 -0.16 15.02 12.32
N ARG A 439 1.02 14.40 12.14
CA ARG A 439 1.58 13.33 12.99
C ARG A 439 0.65 12.11 13.12
N LYS A 440 -0.06 11.78 12.05
CA LYS A 440 -0.91 10.58 12.02
C LYS A 440 -0.08 9.32 11.89
N THR A 441 -0.54 8.24 12.51
CA THR A 441 0.03 6.91 12.30
C THR A 441 -0.37 6.36 10.92
N PRO A 442 0.35 5.35 10.38
CA PRO A 442 -0.04 4.70 9.11
C PRO A 442 -1.51 4.23 9.07
N ALA A 443 -2.01 3.65 10.17
CA ALA A 443 -3.40 3.23 10.29
C ALA A 443 -4.37 4.42 10.22
N GLU A 444 -4.07 5.52 10.90
CA GLU A 444 -4.88 6.75 10.87
C GLU A 444 -4.81 7.49 9.54
N ALA A 445 -3.69 7.40 8.83
CA ALA A 445 -3.53 8.01 7.51
C ALA A 445 -4.38 7.31 6.45
N LEU A 446 -4.53 5.99 6.53
CA LEU A 446 -5.46 5.24 5.68
C LEU A 446 -6.93 5.58 5.96
N ALA A 447 -7.25 6.12 7.14
CA ALA A 447 -8.56 6.66 7.50
C ALA A 447 -8.69 8.18 7.23
N TYR A 448 -7.76 8.78 6.47
CA TYR A 448 -7.67 10.23 6.29
C TYR A 448 -7.80 10.66 4.82
N GLY A 449 -8.39 11.83 4.60
CA GLY A 449 -8.32 12.55 3.32
C GLY A 449 -8.83 11.79 2.11
N GLY A 450 -9.85 10.93 2.27
CA GLY A 450 -10.46 10.17 1.17
C GLY A 450 -9.86 8.77 0.94
N LEU A 451 -8.74 8.42 1.57
CA LEU A 451 -8.19 7.05 1.53
C LEU A 451 -9.14 6.03 2.20
N GLU A 452 -9.99 6.49 3.13
CA GLU A 452 -10.95 5.65 3.85
C GLU A 452 -11.93 4.94 2.92
N GLU A 453 -12.36 5.59 1.83
CA GLU A 453 -13.27 4.95 0.85
C GLU A 453 -12.55 3.86 0.05
N LEU A 454 -11.30 4.08 -0.35
CA LEU A 454 -10.50 3.08 -1.05
C LEU A 454 -10.21 1.86 -0.15
N VAL A 455 -9.95 2.10 1.14
CA VAL A 455 -9.80 1.05 2.15
C VAL A 455 -11.12 0.30 2.34
N LYS A 456 -12.26 1.00 2.42
CA LYS A 456 -13.58 0.36 2.47
C LYS A 456 -13.86 -0.48 1.23
N ASP A 457 -13.48 -0.03 0.03
CA ASP A 457 -13.65 -0.80 -1.21
C ASP A 457 -12.80 -2.07 -1.22
N ALA A 458 -11.55 -1.99 -0.75
CA ALA A 458 -10.69 -3.16 -0.55
C ALA A 458 -11.27 -4.15 0.47
N LEU A 459 -11.92 -3.65 1.53
CA LEU A 459 -12.52 -4.48 2.59
C LEU A 459 -13.93 -5.02 2.27
N SER A 460 -14.72 -4.32 1.45
CA SER A 460 -16.16 -4.58 1.26
C SER A 460 -16.51 -5.58 0.14
N SER A 461 -15.54 -6.03 -0.65
CA SER A 461 -15.78 -6.88 -1.82
C SER A 461 -15.94 -8.39 -1.51
N ARG A 462 -16.59 -8.75 -0.40
CA ARG A 462 -17.05 -10.14 -0.09
C ARG A 462 -18.36 -10.54 -0.80
N ARG A 463 -18.76 -9.86 -1.88
CA ARG A 463 -20.05 -10.15 -2.53
C ARG A 463 -19.96 -11.35 -3.48
N SER A 464 -20.94 -12.24 -3.35
CA SER A 464 -21.21 -13.32 -4.31
C SER A 464 -21.51 -12.74 -5.71
N PRO A 465 -21.25 -13.48 -6.81
CA PRO A 465 -21.36 -12.98 -8.18
C PRO A 465 -22.79 -12.72 -8.69
N SER A 466 -23.81 -12.71 -7.84
CA SER A 466 -25.21 -12.86 -8.26
C SER A 466 -26.00 -11.57 -8.17
N THR A 467 -25.62 -10.51 -8.91
CA THR A 467 -26.55 -9.40 -9.25
C THR A 467 -25.97 -8.46 -10.31
N LEU A 468 -26.00 -8.88 -11.59
CA LEU A 468 -25.81 -7.97 -12.72
C LEU A 468 -26.96 -8.21 -13.71
N THR A 469 -28.13 -7.66 -13.38
CA THR A 469 -29.29 -7.70 -14.27
C THR A 469 -29.99 -6.35 -14.24
N ARG A 470 -29.52 -5.44 -15.10
CA ARG A 470 -30.33 -4.32 -15.57
C ARG A 470 -30.04 -4.11 -17.04
N ARG A 471 -31.11 -4.09 -17.84
CA ARG A 471 -31.16 -3.95 -19.30
C ARG A 471 -30.12 -2.93 -19.78
N ARG A 472 -29.05 -3.38 -20.45
CA ARG A 472 -27.97 -2.54 -20.98
C ARG A 472 -28.17 -2.28 -22.47
N ARG A 473 -28.09 -1.00 -22.86
CA ARG A 473 -27.79 -0.55 -24.23
C ARG A 473 -26.38 0.05 -24.20
N LEU A 474 -25.51 -0.30 -25.15
CA LEU A 474 -24.33 0.53 -25.44
C LEU A 474 -24.75 1.73 -26.31
N PRO A 475 -23.98 2.82 -26.32
CA PRO A 475 -24.34 4.02 -27.08
C PRO A 475 -24.31 3.80 -28.59
N ALA A 476 -25.15 4.55 -29.29
CA ALA A 476 -24.86 4.98 -30.65
C ALA A 476 -23.74 6.04 -30.62
N GLN A 477 -22.79 6.00 -31.54
CA GLN A 477 -21.75 7.02 -31.68
C GLN A 477 -22.34 8.43 -31.72
N VAL A 478 -22.09 9.24 -30.70
CA VAL A 478 -22.33 10.69 -30.74
C VAL A 478 -21.09 11.33 -31.36
N VAL A 479 -21.26 11.98 -32.51
CA VAL A 479 -20.21 12.76 -33.16
C VAL A 479 -19.89 13.96 -32.27
N LEU A 480 -18.72 13.95 -31.64
CA LEU A 480 -18.14 15.15 -31.03
C LEU A 480 -17.74 16.10 -32.16
N PRO A 481 -18.11 17.39 -32.12
CA PRO A 481 -17.72 18.34 -33.15
C PRO A 481 -16.22 18.69 -33.03
N GLY A 482 -15.48 18.38 -34.11
CA GLY A 482 -14.44 19.25 -34.70
C GLY A 482 -13.20 19.60 -33.90
N THR A 483 -12.16 18.77 -33.97
CA THR A 483 -10.86 19.06 -34.65
C THR A 483 -9.99 17.82 -34.46
N ALA A 484 -9.57 17.18 -35.55
CA ALA A 484 -8.65 16.07 -35.49
C ALA A 484 -7.23 16.60 -35.14
N PRO A 485 -6.64 16.24 -34.00
CA PRO A 485 -5.22 16.43 -33.82
C PRO A 485 -4.48 15.38 -34.65
N ALA A 486 -3.36 15.80 -35.25
CA ALA A 486 -2.42 14.94 -35.95
C ALA A 486 -1.94 13.75 -35.08
N PRO A 487 -1.42 12.67 -35.68
CA PRO A 487 -1.03 11.45 -34.98
C PRO A 487 0.28 11.66 -34.21
N SER A 488 0.20 12.25 -33.02
CA SER A 488 1.22 12.19 -31.98
C SER A 488 0.55 12.44 -30.63
N SER A 489 -0.34 11.54 -30.21
CA SER A 489 -1.08 11.67 -28.94
C SER A 489 -0.45 10.81 -27.84
N GLU A 490 0.83 11.01 -27.57
CA GLU A 490 1.36 10.61 -26.27
C GLU A 490 0.89 11.65 -25.26
N VAL A 491 0.28 11.20 -24.16
CA VAL A 491 -0.11 12.09 -23.07
C VAL A 491 1.14 12.76 -22.54
N PRO A 492 1.23 14.11 -22.53
CA PRO A 492 2.38 14.83 -22.01
C PRO A 492 2.84 14.30 -20.66
N GLU A 493 4.14 14.13 -20.53
CA GLU A 493 4.80 13.46 -19.40
C GLU A 493 4.41 14.06 -18.04
N HIS A 494 4.33 15.39 -17.97
CA HIS A 494 3.91 16.10 -16.76
C HIS A 494 2.49 15.73 -16.32
N ILE A 495 1.57 15.42 -17.24
CA ILE A 495 0.19 15.02 -16.92
C ILE A 495 0.17 13.61 -16.34
N LEU A 496 0.96 12.69 -16.88
CA LEU A 496 1.08 11.33 -16.35
C LEU A 496 1.69 11.32 -14.95
N ALA A 497 2.64 12.22 -14.68
CA ALA A 497 3.25 12.35 -13.36
C ALA A 497 2.38 13.14 -12.37
N THR A 498 1.52 14.06 -12.79
CA THR A 498 0.77 14.92 -11.84
C THR A 498 -0.49 14.22 -11.31
N CYS A 499 -0.81 14.42 -10.04
CA CYS A 499 -2.08 13.93 -9.46
C CYS A 499 -3.27 14.59 -10.17
N LEU A 500 -4.38 13.86 -10.29
CA LEU A 500 -5.57 14.38 -10.97
C LEU A 500 -6.10 15.69 -10.35
N GLU A 501 -5.93 15.84 -9.03
CA GLU A 501 -6.39 17.00 -8.26
C GLU A 501 -5.53 18.24 -8.50
N ASP A 502 -4.23 18.04 -8.76
CA ASP A 502 -3.24 19.10 -8.96
C ASP A 502 -3.23 19.64 -10.40
N LEU A 503 -3.89 18.97 -11.34
CA LEU A 503 -4.05 19.47 -12.70
C LEU A 503 -4.99 20.69 -12.70
N GLU A 504 -4.59 21.76 -13.38
CA GLU A 504 -5.36 23.00 -13.39
C GLU A 504 -6.45 22.98 -14.46
N THR A 505 -6.13 22.44 -15.64
CA THR A 505 -7.03 22.49 -16.79
C THR A 505 -7.94 21.26 -16.89
N ALA A 506 -9.15 21.47 -17.41
CA ALA A 506 -10.07 20.36 -17.70
C ALA A 506 -9.51 19.44 -18.79
N GLU A 507 -8.76 19.98 -19.75
CA GLU A 507 -8.15 19.24 -20.84
C GLU A 507 -7.08 18.25 -20.34
N GLU A 508 -6.20 18.69 -19.44
CA GLU A 508 -5.20 17.82 -18.81
C GLU A 508 -5.86 16.71 -17.99
N LYS A 509 -6.92 17.05 -17.23
CA LYS A 509 -7.69 16.05 -16.47
C LYS A 509 -8.31 15.00 -17.39
N ILE A 510 -8.93 15.42 -18.49
CA ILE A 510 -9.50 14.51 -19.49
C ILE A 510 -8.41 13.60 -20.07
N LEU A 511 -7.23 14.15 -20.35
CA LEU A 511 -6.13 13.38 -20.91
C LEU A 511 -5.55 12.37 -19.91
N LYS A 512 -5.49 12.74 -18.62
CA LYS A 512 -5.20 11.80 -17.52
C LYS A 512 -6.22 10.67 -17.46
N TYR A 513 -7.51 10.98 -17.58
CA TYR A 513 -8.57 9.96 -17.60
C TYR A 513 -8.45 9.00 -18.78
N LYS A 514 -8.02 9.47 -19.96
CA LYS A 514 -7.70 8.60 -21.10
C LYS A 514 -6.54 7.65 -20.79
N ALA A 515 -5.50 8.14 -20.12
CA ALA A 515 -4.40 7.29 -19.66
C ALA A 515 -4.87 6.24 -18.62
N MET A 516 -5.75 6.62 -17.69
CA MET A 516 -6.36 5.70 -16.73
C MET A 516 -7.20 4.62 -17.42
N ALA A 517 -7.99 4.99 -18.44
CA ALA A 517 -8.75 4.04 -19.24
C ALA A 517 -7.83 3.02 -19.94
N MET A 518 -6.73 3.48 -20.55
CA MET A 518 -5.72 2.59 -21.13
C MET A 518 -5.08 1.66 -20.09
N ASN A 519 -4.75 2.16 -18.90
CA ASN A 519 -4.19 1.35 -17.83
C ASN A 519 -5.18 0.25 -17.37
N LEU A 520 -6.46 0.58 -17.23
CA LEU A 520 -7.51 -0.38 -16.91
C LEU A 520 -7.62 -1.50 -17.95
N VAL A 521 -7.44 -1.18 -19.24
CA VAL A 521 -7.37 -2.18 -20.31
C VAL A 521 -6.17 -3.09 -20.10
N LYS A 522 -4.95 -2.53 -19.94
CA LYS A 522 -3.71 -3.30 -19.80
C LYS A 522 -3.69 -4.24 -18.58
N GLN A 523 -4.37 -3.88 -17.50
CA GLN A 523 -4.48 -4.72 -16.29
C GLN A 523 -5.38 -5.95 -16.45
N ARG A 524 -6.20 -6.04 -17.50
CA ARG A 524 -7.23 -7.10 -17.64
C ARG A 524 -7.25 -7.75 -19.03
N VAL A 525 -6.72 -7.08 -20.03
CA VAL A 525 -6.66 -7.53 -21.42
C VAL A 525 -5.21 -7.64 -21.84
N LYS A 526 -4.86 -8.83 -22.34
CA LYS A 526 -3.64 -9.04 -23.10
C LYS A 526 -4.00 -9.32 -24.55
N LEU A 527 -3.49 -8.50 -25.46
CA LEU A 527 -3.53 -8.78 -26.90
C LEU A 527 -2.16 -9.26 -27.36
N LEU A 528 -2.16 -10.27 -28.21
CA LEU A 528 -0.97 -10.85 -28.83
C LEU A 528 -1.15 -10.89 -30.35
N VAL A 529 -0.05 -10.84 -31.09
CA VAL A 529 -0.05 -11.00 -32.54
C VAL A 529 0.06 -12.48 -32.88
N GLU A 530 -0.73 -12.96 -33.84
CA GLU A 530 -0.70 -14.36 -34.24
C GLU A 530 0.71 -14.79 -34.72
N PRO A 531 1.30 -15.83 -34.11
CA PRO A 531 2.61 -16.32 -34.52
C PRO A 531 2.52 -17.27 -35.72
N SER A 532 3.65 -17.41 -36.41
CA SER A 532 3.76 -18.18 -37.64
C SER A 532 3.71 -19.71 -37.42
N SER A 533 4.20 -20.22 -36.29
CA SER A 533 4.27 -21.67 -36.01
C SER A 533 3.42 -22.09 -34.80
N GLU A 534 3.05 -23.38 -34.76
CA GLU A 534 2.28 -23.98 -33.67
C GLU A 534 3.00 -23.91 -32.31
N ASN A 535 4.29 -24.29 -32.27
CA ASN A 535 5.11 -24.23 -31.06
C ASN A 535 5.27 -22.79 -30.54
N ALA A 536 5.47 -21.81 -31.43
CA ALA A 536 5.51 -20.41 -31.04
C ALA A 536 4.15 -19.97 -30.48
N PHE A 537 3.05 -20.45 -31.05
CA PHE A 537 1.70 -20.21 -30.53
C PHE A 537 1.51 -20.78 -29.12
N ALA A 538 1.87 -22.04 -28.90
CA ALA A 538 1.77 -22.68 -27.59
C ALA A 538 2.60 -21.95 -26.53
N THR A 539 3.85 -21.63 -26.85
CA THR A 539 4.79 -20.91 -25.98
C THR A 539 4.24 -19.52 -25.64
N MET A 540 3.79 -18.77 -26.65
CA MET A 540 3.24 -17.43 -26.48
C MET A 540 1.99 -17.41 -25.58
N ILE A 541 1.11 -18.42 -25.66
CA ILE A 541 -0.01 -18.56 -24.71
C ILE A 541 0.50 -18.94 -23.32
N ALA A 542 1.44 -19.88 -23.22
CA ALA A 542 1.99 -20.33 -21.93
C ALA A 542 2.72 -19.22 -21.17
N ASP A 543 3.38 -18.31 -21.88
CA ASP A 543 4.11 -17.18 -21.33
C ASP A 543 3.16 -16.09 -20.81
N ALA A 544 2.01 -15.89 -21.46
CA ALA A 544 1.00 -14.93 -21.04
C ALA A 544 0.34 -15.37 -19.73
N GLU A 545 0.24 -14.47 -18.76
CA GLU A 545 -0.32 -14.76 -17.43
C GLU A 545 -1.78 -15.23 -17.48
N ILE A 546 -2.59 -14.60 -18.35
CA ILE A 546 -3.97 -15.04 -18.61
C ILE A 546 -3.99 -16.44 -19.23
N GLY A 547 -3.00 -16.74 -20.08
CA GLY A 547 -2.83 -18.06 -20.66
C GLY A 547 -2.40 -19.12 -19.64
N LYS A 548 -1.85 -18.75 -18.48
CA LYS A 548 -1.57 -19.68 -17.37
C LYS A 548 -2.82 -20.04 -16.56
N VAL A 549 -3.89 -19.25 -16.64
CA VAL A 549 -5.13 -19.51 -15.88
C VAL A 549 -5.75 -20.85 -16.30
N ARG A 550 -6.05 -21.69 -15.30
CA ARG A 550 -6.74 -22.98 -15.46
C ARG A 550 -8.16 -22.90 -14.92
N GLY A 551 -9.09 -23.54 -15.64
CA GLY A 551 -10.47 -23.66 -15.18
C GLY A 551 -10.60 -24.64 -14.00
N SER A 552 -11.76 -24.59 -13.36
CA SER A 552 -12.19 -25.46 -12.26
C SER A 552 -13.61 -25.94 -12.53
N GLU A 553 -14.13 -26.83 -11.70
CA GLU A 553 -15.51 -27.34 -11.85
C GLU A 553 -16.56 -26.22 -11.83
N SER A 554 -16.37 -25.20 -10.99
CA SER A 554 -17.31 -24.09 -10.82
C SER A 554 -17.12 -22.94 -11.82
N ARG A 555 -15.89 -22.73 -12.31
CA ARG A 555 -15.55 -21.67 -13.27
C ARG A 555 -14.58 -22.18 -14.31
N ARG A 556 -15.03 -22.25 -15.56
CA ARG A 556 -14.25 -22.79 -16.68
C ARG A 556 -13.43 -21.70 -17.39
N VAL A 557 -12.38 -22.08 -18.11
CA VAL A 557 -11.73 -21.20 -19.10
C VAL A 557 -12.39 -21.45 -20.45
N ILE A 558 -12.87 -20.38 -21.09
CA ILE A 558 -13.49 -20.49 -22.43
C ILE A 558 -12.47 -20.03 -23.45
N ALA A 559 -12.13 -20.86 -24.41
CA ALA A 559 -11.42 -20.41 -25.59
C ALA A 559 -12.33 -20.35 -26.81
N ILE A 560 -12.22 -19.27 -27.58
CA ILE A 560 -13.13 -18.94 -28.67
C ILE A 560 -12.40 -19.03 -29.99
N TYR A 561 -13.01 -19.75 -30.94
CA TYR A 561 -12.66 -19.72 -32.35
C TYR A 561 -13.91 -19.41 -33.16
N ASP A 562 -13.98 -18.19 -33.67
CA ASP A 562 -15.12 -17.77 -34.49
C ASP A 562 -14.75 -17.79 -35.98
N ASN A 563 -15.32 -18.74 -36.73
CA ASN A 563 -15.02 -18.91 -38.15
C ASN A 563 -15.35 -17.65 -38.97
N LYS A 564 -16.36 -16.86 -38.57
CA LYS A 564 -16.67 -15.61 -39.29
C LYS A 564 -15.69 -14.47 -39.00
N ARG A 565 -14.82 -14.65 -38.01
CA ARG A 565 -13.81 -13.70 -37.56
C ARG A 565 -12.37 -14.20 -37.73
N CYS A 566 -12.13 -15.39 -38.29
CA CYS A 566 -10.78 -15.89 -38.55
C CYS A 566 -10.09 -15.23 -39.77
N GLY A 567 -10.57 -14.05 -40.17
CA GLY A 567 -10.18 -13.28 -41.35
C GLY A 567 -11.37 -12.56 -41.95
N GLU A 568 -11.16 -11.85 -43.06
CA GLU A 568 -12.21 -11.16 -43.80
C GLU A 568 -12.22 -11.58 -45.27
N ALA A 569 -13.40 -11.82 -45.83
CA ALA A 569 -13.59 -12.07 -47.25
C ALA A 569 -13.09 -10.90 -48.12
N MET A 570 -12.23 -11.17 -49.10
CA MET A 570 -11.72 -10.14 -50.02
C MET A 570 -12.80 -9.47 -50.87
N THR A 571 -13.84 -10.23 -51.25
CA THR A 571 -14.94 -9.77 -52.09
C THR A 571 -16.24 -9.78 -51.29
N ALA A 572 -17.01 -8.68 -51.35
CA ALA A 572 -18.28 -8.49 -50.65
C ALA A 572 -18.28 -8.96 -49.17
N PRO A 573 -17.38 -8.43 -48.32
CA PRO A 573 -17.22 -8.91 -46.93
C PRO A 573 -18.47 -8.77 -46.05
N HIS A 574 -19.36 -7.84 -46.36
CA HIS A 574 -20.66 -7.67 -45.68
C HIS A 574 -21.66 -8.81 -45.97
N LEU A 575 -21.48 -9.56 -47.07
CA LEU A 575 -22.33 -10.70 -47.46
C LEU A 575 -21.62 -12.04 -47.30
N ARG A 576 -20.30 -12.06 -47.53
CA ARG A 576 -19.49 -13.26 -47.58
C ARG A 576 -18.70 -13.42 -46.29
N VAL A 577 -18.71 -14.64 -45.78
CA VAL A 577 -17.88 -15.09 -44.66
C VAL A 577 -16.66 -15.83 -45.23
N PRO A 578 -15.46 -15.71 -44.63
CA PRO A 578 -14.32 -16.55 -45.01
C PRO A 578 -14.67 -18.07 -44.95
N PRO A 579 -14.01 -18.91 -45.77
CA PRO A 579 -14.16 -20.35 -45.66
C PRO A 579 -13.52 -20.85 -44.35
N PHE A 580 -13.91 -22.03 -43.90
CA PHE A 580 -13.30 -22.65 -42.74
C PHE A 580 -11.81 -22.91 -42.95
N ARG A 581 -10.97 -22.23 -42.17
CA ARG A 581 -9.51 -22.36 -42.21
C ARG A 581 -9.07 -23.53 -41.32
N LYS A 582 -9.30 -24.76 -41.79
CA LYS A 582 -9.04 -25.99 -41.01
C LYS A 582 -7.64 -26.06 -40.41
N GLU A 583 -6.61 -25.81 -41.22
CA GLU A 583 -5.20 -25.85 -40.77
C GLU A 583 -4.92 -24.83 -39.67
N HIS A 584 -5.46 -23.62 -39.81
CA HIS A 584 -5.34 -22.57 -38.80
C HIS A 584 -6.07 -22.95 -37.50
N ALA A 585 -7.30 -23.46 -37.60
CA ALA A 585 -8.06 -23.92 -36.44
C ALA A 585 -7.37 -25.09 -35.74
N GLN A 586 -6.77 -26.02 -36.50
CA GLN A 586 -6.02 -27.15 -35.96
C GLN A 586 -4.75 -26.69 -35.23
N LYS A 587 -3.98 -25.76 -35.82
CA LYS A 587 -2.84 -25.10 -35.17
C LYS A 587 -3.23 -24.50 -33.82
N VAL A 588 -4.37 -23.80 -33.79
CA VAL A 588 -4.89 -23.16 -32.57
C VAL A 588 -5.27 -24.17 -31.49
N VAL A 589 -6.03 -25.22 -31.84
CA VAL A 589 -6.45 -26.26 -30.88
C VAL A 589 -5.25 -26.97 -30.29
N ARG A 590 -4.30 -27.37 -31.12
CA ARG A 590 -3.09 -28.06 -30.66
C ARG A 590 -2.21 -27.15 -29.80
N ALA A 591 -2.01 -25.90 -30.22
CA ALA A 591 -1.27 -24.92 -29.42
C ALA A 591 -1.91 -24.70 -28.04
N PHE A 592 -3.25 -24.64 -27.99
CA PHE A 592 -3.97 -24.50 -26.73
C PHE A 592 -3.79 -25.72 -25.81
N ILE A 593 -3.87 -26.94 -26.35
CA ILE A 593 -3.65 -28.17 -25.57
C ILE A 593 -2.18 -28.24 -25.11
N GLN A 594 -1.24 -27.95 -26.00
CA GLN A 594 0.20 -27.97 -25.74
C GLN A 594 0.61 -26.94 -24.68
N CYS A 595 0.02 -25.73 -24.66
CA CYS A 595 0.31 -24.73 -23.62
C CYS A 595 -0.14 -25.19 -22.22
N ARG A 596 -1.00 -26.22 -22.13
CA ARG A 596 -1.37 -26.85 -20.87
C ARG A 596 -0.33 -27.85 -20.36
N GLY A 597 0.64 -28.25 -21.18
CA GLY A 597 1.57 -29.34 -20.88
C GLY A 597 0.92 -30.72 -20.90
N SER A 598 -0.21 -30.86 -21.60
CA SER A 598 -1.04 -32.07 -21.64
C SER A 598 -1.18 -32.57 -23.08
N ALA A 599 -1.39 -33.88 -23.26
CA ALA A 599 -1.76 -34.47 -24.55
C ALA A 599 -3.28 -34.36 -24.84
N GLU A 600 -4.05 -33.96 -23.83
CA GLU A 600 -5.52 -33.88 -23.86
C GLU A 600 -6.01 -32.52 -23.37
N LEU A 601 -7.26 -32.17 -23.72
CA LEU A 601 -7.92 -30.98 -23.21
C LEU A 601 -8.00 -31.03 -21.67
N HIS A 602 -7.82 -29.89 -21.00
CA HIS A 602 -7.94 -29.82 -19.53
C HIS A 602 -9.42 -29.84 -19.10
N ASP A 603 -9.78 -30.52 -18.01
CA ASP A 603 -11.19 -30.64 -17.55
C ASP A 603 -11.85 -29.29 -17.25
N GLY A 604 -11.06 -28.28 -16.87
CA GLY A 604 -11.52 -26.91 -16.65
C GLY A 604 -11.75 -26.08 -17.91
N ASP A 605 -11.41 -26.57 -19.10
CA ASP A 605 -11.36 -25.78 -20.33
C ASP A 605 -12.47 -26.15 -21.31
N LEU A 606 -13.02 -25.14 -21.98
CA LEU A 606 -14.06 -25.28 -23.00
C LEU A 606 -13.61 -24.63 -24.31
N MET A 607 -13.76 -25.31 -25.43
CA MET A 607 -13.53 -24.73 -26.77
C MET A 607 -14.85 -24.39 -27.44
N PHE A 608 -15.03 -23.12 -27.81
CA PHE A 608 -16.21 -22.61 -28.49
C PHE A 608 -15.89 -22.39 -29.97
N PHE A 609 -16.58 -23.11 -30.85
CA PHE A 609 -16.48 -22.96 -32.30
C PHE A 609 -17.78 -22.44 -32.90
N PHE A 610 -17.71 -21.31 -33.58
CA PHE A 610 -18.86 -20.77 -34.32
C PHE A 610 -18.77 -21.19 -35.78
N ASP A 611 -19.81 -21.83 -36.32
CA ASP A 611 -19.82 -22.39 -37.68
C ASP A 611 -20.06 -21.36 -38.79
N ALA A 612 -20.41 -20.12 -38.43
CA ALA A 612 -20.79 -19.05 -39.34
C ALA A 612 -22.00 -19.36 -40.23
N GLY A 613 -22.95 -20.17 -39.74
CA GLY A 613 -24.12 -20.62 -40.48
C GLY A 613 -23.80 -21.65 -41.56
N ARG A 614 -22.62 -22.28 -41.51
CA ARG A 614 -22.19 -23.34 -42.43
C ARG A 614 -22.17 -24.70 -41.74
N HIS A 615 -23.34 -25.31 -41.67
CA HIS A 615 -23.58 -26.55 -40.92
C HIS A 615 -22.70 -27.75 -41.32
N GLY A 616 -22.16 -27.75 -42.54
CA GLY A 616 -21.21 -28.77 -43.01
C GLY A 616 -19.85 -28.77 -42.27
N ASN A 617 -19.57 -27.76 -41.45
CA ASN A 617 -18.32 -27.66 -40.68
C ASN A 617 -18.28 -28.58 -39.44
N ASP A 618 -19.41 -29.14 -39.00
CA ASP A 618 -19.49 -29.94 -37.75
C ASP A 618 -18.47 -31.10 -37.70
N ARG A 619 -18.39 -31.88 -38.79
CA ARG A 619 -17.42 -32.98 -38.92
C ARG A 619 -15.98 -32.48 -38.94
N ALA A 620 -15.75 -31.30 -39.52
CA ALA A 620 -14.43 -30.71 -39.62
C ALA A 620 -13.93 -30.21 -38.25
N PHE A 621 -14.82 -29.64 -37.42
CA PHE A 621 -14.50 -29.24 -36.04
C PHE A 621 -14.18 -30.43 -35.15
N SER A 622 -14.99 -31.49 -35.21
CA SER A 622 -14.74 -32.71 -34.42
C SER A 622 -13.40 -33.35 -34.78
N GLY A 623 -12.95 -33.20 -36.04
CA GLY A 623 -11.66 -33.68 -36.53
C GLY A 623 -10.44 -32.81 -36.13
N LEU A 624 -10.63 -31.67 -35.46
CA LEU A 624 -9.51 -30.84 -34.97
C LEU A 624 -8.85 -31.44 -33.72
N PHE A 625 -9.60 -32.23 -32.96
CA PHE A 625 -9.14 -32.87 -31.72
C PHE A 625 -8.38 -34.15 -32.04
N ALA A 626 -7.24 -34.00 -32.70
CA ALA A 626 -6.32 -35.08 -33.02
C ALA A 626 -4.87 -34.66 -32.79
N THR A 627 -4.06 -35.58 -32.27
CA THR A 627 -2.61 -35.40 -32.09
C THR A 627 -1.89 -35.22 -33.44
N GLU A 628 -0.60 -34.92 -33.43
CA GLU A 628 0.23 -34.89 -34.65
C GLU A 628 0.16 -36.21 -35.44
N ASP A 629 0.13 -37.34 -34.72
CA ASP A 629 -0.05 -38.69 -35.28
C ASP A 629 -1.49 -38.99 -35.78
N ASN A 630 -2.38 -38.00 -35.82
CA ASN A 630 -3.81 -38.17 -36.08
C ASN A 630 -4.56 -39.09 -35.10
N LYS A 631 -4.02 -39.32 -33.88
CA LYS A 631 -4.76 -40.04 -32.84
C LYS A 631 -5.82 -39.12 -32.25
N ARG A 632 -7.05 -39.62 -32.13
CA ARG A 632 -8.18 -38.84 -31.59
C ARG A 632 -7.93 -38.47 -30.13
N ILE A 633 -8.13 -37.20 -29.80
CA ILE A 633 -8.14 -36.68 -28.44
C ILE A 633 -9.56 -36.81 -27.89
N ALA A 634 -9.71 -37.34 -26.67
CA ALA A 634 -11.01 -37.49 -26.01
C ALA A 634 -11.69 -36.14 -25.84
N HIS A 635 -12.96 -36.06 -26.26
CA HIS A 635 -13.79 -34.87 -26.11
C HIS A 635 -15.27 -35.22 -26.18
N GLU A 636 -16.06 -34.43 -25.49
CA GLU A 636 -17.51 -34.35 -25.60
C GLU A 636 -17.89 -33.08 -26.38
N LYS A 637 -19.02 -33.13 -27.08
CA LYS A 637 -19.51 -32.02 -27.91
C LYS A 637 -20.96 -31.71 -27.56
N ARG A 638 -21.24 -30.45 -27.22
CA ARG A 638 -22.60 -29.91 -27.11
C ARG A 638 -22.79 -28.81 -28.15
N VAL A 639 -23.94 -28.79 -28.82
CA VAL A 639 -24.24 -27.81 -29.86
C VAL A 639 -25.36 -26.89 -29.38
N PHE A 640 -25.16 -25.59 -29.57
CA PHE A 640 -26.17 -24.56 -29.34
C PHE A 640 -26.48 -23.84 -30.66
N PHE A 641 -27.74 -23.52 -30.89
CA PHE A 641 -28.24 -22.77 -32.03
C PHE A 641 -28.33 -21.30 -31.65
N LEU A 642 -27.59 -20.46 -32.35
CA LEU A 642 -27.66 -19.01 -32.25
C LEU A 642 -28.63 -18.51 -33.32
N SER A 643 -29.82 -18.07 -32.91
CA SER A 643 -30.82 -17.54 -33.82
C SER A 643 -30.76 -16.03 -33.86
N SER A 644 -30.51 -15.44 -35.02
CA SER A 644 -30.54 -14.00 -35.27
C SER A 644 -31.95 -13.54 -35.66
N SER A 645 -32.37 -12.35 -35.21
CA SER A 645 -33.66 -11.79 -35.59
C SER A 645 -33.70 -11.46 -37.09
N GLU A 646 -34.82 -11.79 -37.73
CA GLU A 646 -34.99 -11.61 -39.18
C GLU A 646 -34.86 -10.13 -39.56
N GLU A 647 -35.48 -9.27 -38.76
CA GLU A 647 -35.43 -7.81 -38.91
C GLU A 647 -33.98 -7.31 -38.95
N SER A 648 -33.15 -7.72 -37.99
CA SER A 648 -31.75 -7.31 -37.91
C SER A 648 -30.90 -7.82 -39.07
N MET A 649 -31.17 -9.04 -39.54
CA MET A 649 -30.50 -9.63 -40.69
C MET A 649 -30.87 -8.93 -42.00
N ARG A 650 -32.15 -8.53 -42.17
CA ARG A 650 -32.60 -7.71 -43.30
C ARG A 650 -31.92 -6.33 -43.29
N LEU A 651 -31.78 -5.71 -42.12
CA LEU A 651 -31.07 -4.44 -41.96
C LEU A 651 -29.58 -4.53 -42.37
N ARG A 652 -28.89 -5.61 -42.01
CA ARG A 652 -27.47 -5.80 -42.38
C ARG A 652 -27.24 -6.21 -43.83
N ARG A 653 -28.13 -7.04 -44.40
CA ARG A 653 -27.93 -7.58 -45.76
C ARG A 653 -28.48 -6.67 -46.86
N THR A 654 -29.30 -5.67 -46.55
CA THR A 654 -30.11 -4.90 -47.52
C THR A 654 -30.89 -5.83 -48.48
N LEU A 655 -31.73 -5.30 -49.37
CA LEU A 655 -32.54 -6.13 -50.29
C LEU A 655 -31.62 -6.93 -51.24
N VAL A 656 -31.21 -8.14 -50.83
CA VAL A 656 -30.70 -9.16 -51.74
C VAL A 656 -31.84 -9.49 -52.70
N ARG A 657 -31.89 -8.81 -53.86
CA ARG A 657 -32.84 -9.16 -54.91
C ARG A 657 -32.45 -10.52 -55.49
N GLY A 658 -33.24 -11.52 -55.16
CA GLY A 658 -33.11 -12.91 -55.60
C GLY A 658 -33.76 -13.85 -54.59
N LEU A 659 -34.18 -15.03 -55.04
CA LEU A 659 -34.85 -16.11 -54.29
C LEU A 659 -33.98 -16.75 -53.18
N GLY A 660 -33.14 -15.98 -52.47
CA GLY A 660 -32.16 -16.47 -51.50
C GLY A 660 -32.67 -16.39 -50.06
N SER A 661 -32.62 -17.50 -49.33
CA SER A 661 -32.97 -17.61 -47.92
C SER A 661 -32.11 -16.69 -47.02
N LEU A 662 -32.75 -16.03 -46.06
CA LEU A 662 -32.07 -15.29 -45.00
C LEU A 662 -31.64 -16.29 -43.93
N HIS A 663 -30.38 -16.73 -43.96
CA HIS A 663 -29.85 -17.61 -42.92
C HIS A 663 -29.81 -16.88 -41.58
N GLN A 664 -30.63 -17.34 -40.62
CA GLN A 664 -30.73 -16.76 -39.28
C GLN A 664 -30.05 -17.61 -38.20
N VAL A 665 -29.79 -18.89 -38.49
CA VAL A 665 -29.25 -19.83 -37.51
C VAL A 665 -27.77 -20.07 -37.76
N GLU A 666 -26.97 -19.89 -36.72
CA GLU A 666 -25.57 -20.27 -36.62
C GLU A 666 -25.43 -21.34 -35.52
N MET A 667 -24.54 -22.31 -35.68
CA MET A 667 -24.23 -23.29 -34.63
C MET A 667 -22.98 -22.89 -33.85
N LEU A 668 -23.10 -22.91 -32.52
CA LEU A 668 -22.00 -22.86 -31.57
C LEU A 668 -21.72 -24.28 -31.09
N HIS A 669 -20.57 -24.81 -31.45
CA HIS A 669 -20.07 -26.11 -30.98
C HIS A 669 -19.19 -25.89 -29.76
N VAL A 670 -19.60 -26.44 -28.63
CA VAL A 670 -18.86 -26.40 -27.36
C VAL A 670 -18.23 -27.76 -27.14
N PHE A 671 -16.90 -27.79 -27.05
CA PHE A 671 -16.14 -29.01 -26.75
C PHE A 671 -15.55 -28.94 -25.35
N SER A 672 -15.65 -30.06 -24.63
CA SER A 672 -15.09 -30.29 -23.30
C SER A 672 -14.39 -31.65 -23.26
N ARG A 673 -13.54 -31.90 -22.25
CA ARG A 673 -12.90 -33.21 -22.08
C ARG A 673 -13.93 -34.29 -21.73
N SER A 674 -14.80 -33.97 -20.78
CA SER A 674 -15.82 -34.85 -20.21
C SER A 674 -17.21 -34.24 -20.39
N THR A 675 -18.26 -35.00 -20.05
CA THR A 675 -19.65 -34.55 -20.16
C THR A 675 -19.85 -33.26 -19.38
N LEU A 676 -20.38 -32.25 -20.07
CA LEU A 676 -20.60 -30.93 -19.50
C LEU A 676 -21.82 -30.94 -18.57
N ASP A 677 -21.58 -31.14 -17.28
CA ASP A 677 -22.57 -30.91 -16.24
C ASP A 677 -22.52 -29.44 -15.81
N MET A 678 -23.62 -28.72 -16.02
CA MET A 678 -23.77 -27.33 -15.64
C MET A 678 -25.10 -27.12 -14.94
N PRO A 679 -25.14 -26.31 -13.87
CA PRO A 679 -26.40 -25.94 -13.25
C PRO A 679 -27.28 -25.21 -14.27
N GLU A 680 -28.59 -25.37 -14.11
CA GLU A 680 -29.55 -24.60 -14.87
C GLU A 680 -29.46 -23.12 -14.47
N VAL A 681 -29.06 -22.27 -15.42
CA VAL A 681 -28.95 -20.82 -15.26
C VAL A 681 -29.85 -20.15 -16.29
N LYS A 682 -30.76 -19.29 -15.84
CA LYS A 682 -31.62 -18.52 -16.76
C LYS A 682 -30.78 -17.51 -17.53
N HIS A 683 -31.04 -17.39 -18.83
CA HIS A 683 -30.45 -16.35 -19.66
C HIS A 683 -30.94 -14.97 -19.17
N PRO A 684 -30.06 -14.02 -18.81
CA PRO A 684 -30.48 -12.70 -18.35
C PRO A 684 -31.05 -11.81 -19.47
N ILE A 685 -30.71 -12.09 -20.73
CA ILE A 685 -31.10 -11.26 -21.88
C ILE A 685 -32.05 -12.02 -22.81
N TYR A 686 -31.72 -13.28 -23.11
CA TYR A 686 -32.51 -14.12 -24.01
C TYR A 686 -33.53 -14.99 -23.25
N PRO A 687 -34.60 -15.48 -23.90
CA PRO A 687 -35.50 -16.45 -23.28
C PRO A 687 -34.79 -17.80 -23.03
N GLY A 688 -35.30 -18.55 -22.04
CA GLY A 688 -34.81 -19.90 -21.73
C GLY A 688 -33.72 -19.94 -20.65
N SER A 689 -33.02 -21.07 -20.58
CA SER A 689 -31.93 -21.34 -19.64
C SER A 689 -30.82 -22.15 -20.30
N SER A 690 -29.70 -22.34 -19.59
CA SER A 690 -28.56 -23.18 -20.00
C SER A 690 -28.93 -24.66 -20.24
N SER A 691 -30.12 -25.10 -19.85
CA SER A 691 -30.68 -26.42 -20.17
C SER A 691 -31.13 -26.51 -21.63
N GLY A 692 -31.52 -25.39 -22.25
CA GLY A 692 -31.88 -25.31 -23.66
C GLY A 692 -30.66 -25.31 -24.59
N ASP A 693 -30.91 -25.55 -25.87
CA ASP A 693 -29.92 -25.50 -26.94
C ASP A 693 -30.09 -24.29 -27.87
N LEU A 694 -31.11 -23.46 -27.69
CA LEU A 694 -31.38 -22.29 -28.53
C LEU A 694 -31.10 -20.97 -27.77
N ILE A 695 -30.27 -20.11 -28.36
CA ILE A 695 -29.97 -18.75 -27.86
C ILE A 695 -30.46 -17.74 -28.91
N GLY A 696 -31.43 -16.91 -28.55
CA GLY A 696 -31.94 -15.86 -29.43
C GLY A 696 -33.42 -15.53 -29.16
N PRO A 697 -34.00 -14.61 -29.94
CA PRO A 697 -33.43 -13.99 -31.14
C PRO A 697 -32.38 -12.91 -30.83
N ILE A 698 -31.18 -13.05 -31.41
CA ILE A 698 -30.06 -12.11 -31.32
C ILE A 698 -30.31 -10.93 -32.27
N ASN A 699 -30.29 -9.71 -31.75
CA ASN A 699 -30.46 -8.51 -32.56
C ASN A 699 -29.11 -8.00 -33.10
N LEU A 700 -28.89 -8.15 -34.40
CA LEU A 700 -27.69 -7.67 -35.08
C LEU A 700 -27.86 -6.24 -35.59
N GLU A 701 -27.43 -5.26 -34.80
CA GLU A 701 -27.57 -3.83 -35.15
C GLU A 701 -26.92 -3.44 -36.47
N ARG A 702 -27.32 -2.30 -37.03
CA ARG A 702 -26.73 -1.79 -38.28
C ARG A 702 -25.24 -1.57 -38.11
N PHE A 703 -24.52 -1.79 -39.21
CA PHE A 703 -23.07 -1.62 -39.24
C PHE A 703 -22.59 -0.25 -38.77
N GLN A 704 -23.34 0.80 -39.10
CA GLN A 704 -22.95 2.18 -38.81
C GLN A 704 -23.17 2.58 -37.34
N ASP A 705 -24.01 1.85 -36.60
CA ASP A 705 -24.47 2.31 -35.29
C ASP A 705 -23.50 1.93 -34.18
N ARG A 706 -22.88 0.74 -34.27
CA ARG A 706 -22.15 0.13 -33.14
C ARG A 706 -20.89 -0.67 -33.51
N SER A 707 -20.66 -0.99 -34.78
CA SER A 707 -19.44 -1.69 -35.17
C SER A 707 -18.24 -0.74 -35.12
N TRP A 708 -17.07 -1.26 -34.74
CA TRP A 708 -15.80 -0.51 -34.81
C TRP A 708 -15.56 -0.02 -36.24
N GLN A 709 -15.71 1.29 -36.45
CA GLN A 709 -15.50 1.92 -37.76
C GLN A 709 -14.02 2.29 -37.93
N VAL A 710 -13.49 2.04 -39.12
CA VAL A 710 -12.11 2.36 -39.47
C VAL A 710 -12.07 3.24 -40.72
N THR A 711 -11.23 4.26 -40.69
CA THR A 711 -10.94 5.13 -41.84
C THR A 711 -10.08 4.38 -42.85
N ALA A 712 -10.29 4.65 -44.14
CA ALA A 712 -9.44 4.17 -45.23
C ALA A 712 -9.33 2.63 -45.40
N ILE A 713 -9.59 2.18 -46.63
CA ILE A 713 -9.29 0.82 -47.09
C ILE A 713 -7.84 0.42 -46.74
N TRP A 714 -6.91 1.38 -46.68
CA TRP A 714 -5.50 1.16 -46.37
C TRP A 714 -5.22 0.80 -44.91
N GLU A 715 -5.84 1.48 -43.93
CA GLU A 715 -5.62 1.16 -42.51
C GLU A 715 -6.20 -0.21 -42.18
N LYS A 716 -7.42 -0.49 -42.67
CA LYS A 716 -8.03 -1.82 -42.55
C LYS A 716 -7.17 -2.90 -43.22
N ARG A 717 -6.59 -2.63 -44.38
CA ARG A 717 -5.64 -3.55 -45.04
C ARG A 717 -4.38 -3.79 -44.21
N LYS A 718 -3.82 -2.77 -43.56
CA LYS A 718 -2.65 -2.94 -42.68
C LYS A 718 -2.98 -3.78 -41.45
N MET A 719 -4.14 -3.52 -40.82
CA MET A 719 -4.61 -4.30 -39.67
C MET A 719 -4.89 -5.76 -40.03
N LEU A 720 -5.53 -6.03 -41.17
CA LEU A 720 -5.83 -7.41 -41.59
C LEU A 720 -4.62 -8.13 -42.19
N GLY A 721 -3.71 -7.42 -42.87
CA GLY A 721 -2.56 -8.05 -43.56
C GLY A 721 -2.98 -9.21 -44.46
N GLY A 722 -2.35 -10.38 -44.25
CA GLY A 722 -2.64 -11.63 -44.95
C GLY A 722 -4.00 -12.28 -44.60
N PHE A 723 -4.74 -11.75 -43.61
CA PHE A 723 -6.03 -12.28 -43.17
C PHE A 723 -7.21 -11.77 -44.02
N ARG A 724 -6.91 -11.19 -45.19
CA ARG A 724 -7.91 -10.94 -46.24
C ARG A 724 -7.98 -12.18 -47.12
N ILE A 725 -9.02 -12.98 -46.91
CA ILE A 725 -9.17 -14.31 -47.49
C ILE A 725 -9.95 -14.25 -48.81
N ALA A 726 -9.38 -14.80 -49.87
CA ALA A 726 -10.07 -14.93 -51.15
C ALA A 726 -11.28 -15.87 -50.98
N VAL A 727 -12.46 -15.42 -51.41
CA VAL A 727 -13.71 -16.20 -51.36
C VAL A 727 -14.29 -16.35 -52.76
N GLY A 728 -14.25 -17.58 -53.29
CA GLY A 728 -14.78 -17.96 -54.60
C GLY A 728 -13.82 -17.68 -55.76
N GLY A 729 -13.46 -18.75 -56.47
CA GLY A 729 -12.91 -18.73 -57.83
C GLY A 729 -13.81 -19.59 -58.71
N LEU A 730 -13.96 -19.22 -59.99
CA LEU A 730 -14.48 -20.12 -61.00
C LEU A 730 -13.47 -21.28 -61.11
N SER A 731 -13.86 -22.48 -60.71
CA SER A 731 -13.34 -23.68 -61.38
C SER A 731 -13.64 -23.53 -62.86
N GLY A 732 -12.66 -23.84 -63.71
CA GLY A 732 -12.71 -23.63 -65.16
C GLY A 732 -14.04 -24.09 -65.78
N ASP A 733 -14.43 -23.38 -66.84
CA ASP A 733 -15.59 -23.63 -67.69
C ASP A 733 -16.96 -23.23 -67.14
N ALA A 734 -17.23 -21.91 -67.15
CA ALA A 734 -18.59 -21.42 -67.40
C ALA A 734 -18.52 -20.05 -68.08
N SER A 735 -19.02 -20.03 -69.31
CA SER A 735 -19.08 -18.90 -70.23
C SER A 735 -19.79 -17.67 -69.67
N GLU A 736 -19.37 -16.51 -70.18
CA GLU A 736 -20.06 -15.22 -70.08
C GLU A 736 -21.59 -15.33 -70.18
N SER A 737 -22.33 -14.82 -69.18
CA SER A 737 -23.61 -14.11 -69.36
C SER A 737 -24.31 -13.86 -68.02
N ALA A 738 -23.86 -12.82 -67.31
CA ALA A 738 -24.76 -11.96 -66.53
C ALA A 738 -23.96 -10.73 -66.12
N LYS A 739 -24.32 -9.56 -66.66
CA LYS A 739 -23.95 -8.28 -66.06
C LYS A 739 -24.63 -8.21 -64.69
N ARG A 740 -24.02 -8.82 -63.68
CA ARG A 740 -24.41 -8.73 -62.28
C ARG A 740 -24.25 -7.26 -61.92
N THR A 741 -25.37 -6.56 -61.73
CA THR A 741 -25.41 -5.17 -61.29
C THR A 741 -24.50 -5.04 -60.08
N GLN A 742 -23.35 -4.39 -60.27
CA GLN A 742 -22.43 -4.10 -59.18
C GLN A 742 -23.17 -3.18 -58.20
N PHE A 743 -23.38 -3.68 -56.98
CA PHE A 743 -23.83 -2.86 -55.86
C PHE A 743 -22.95 -1.62 -55.77
N LYS A 744 -23.54 -0.42 -55.66
CA LYS A 744 -22.77 0.80 -55.49
C LYS A 744 -22.13 0.76 -54.10
N ARG A 745 -20.83 0.48 -54.05
CA ARG A 745 -19.98 0.45 -52.84
C ARG A 745 -20.12 1.73 -51.98
N SER A 746 -20.65 2.82 -52.53
CA SER A 746 -20.97 4.07 -51.85
C SER A 746 -22.08 3.96 -50.80
N GLU A 747 -22.98 2.97 -50.87
CA GLU A 747 -24.12 2.83 -49.93
C GLU A 747 -23.74 2.14 -48.61
N LEU A 748 -22.64 1.37 -48.58
CA LEU A 748 -22.08 0.75 -47.37
C LEU A 748 -21.11 1.65 -46.60
N LYS A 749 -20.76 2.79 -47.19
CA LYS A 749 -19.75 3.71 -46.66
C LYS A 749 -20.44 4.95 -46.10
N ARG A 750 -20.13 5.31 -44.86
CA ARG A 750 -20.66 6.53 -44.26
C ARG A 750 -19.91 7.75 -44.81
N LYS A 751 -20.65 8.77 -45.27
CA LYS A 751 -20.10 10.13 -45.44
C LYS A 751 -19.94 10.74 -44.04
N PRO A 752 -18.78 11.31 -43.70
CA PRO A 752 -18.58 11.91 -42.39
C PRO A 752 -19.55 13.08 -42.17
N ALA A 753 -20.14 13.16 -40.98
CA ALA A 753 -20.89 14.35 -40.59
C ALA A 753 -19.90 15.39 -40.06
N GLY A 754 -19.78 16.53 -40.75
CA GLY A 754 -19.07 17.70 -40.24
C GLY A 754 -17.55 17.77 -40.52
N THR A 755 -16.99 16.97 -41.42
CA THR A 755 -15.62 17.19 -41.94
C THR A 755 -15.66 17.88 -43.29
N ALA A 756 -14.81 18.88 -43.50
CA ALA A 756 -14.67 19.64 -44.74
C ALA A 756 -14.14 18.82 -45.94
N ASP A 757 -13.79 17.54 -45.72
CA ASP A 757 -13.19 16.67 -46.74
C ASP A 757 -14.16 15.54 -47.12
N ASP A 758 -14.82 15.70 -48.28
CA ASP A 758 -15.87 14.82 -48.81
C ASP A 758 -15.36 13.42 -49.24
N ASN A 759 -14.07 13.12 -49.08
CA ASN A 759 -13.41 11.94 -49.65
C ASN A 759 -13.12 10.78 -48.66
N VAL A 760 -13.35 10.94 -47.35
CA VAL A 760 -13.01 9.89 -46.35
C VAL A 760 -14.20 8.95 -46.10
N LEU A 761 -14.05 7.69 -46.48
CA LEU A 761 -15.10 6.66 -46.38
C LEU A 761 -14.80 5.69 -45.23
N TYR A 762 -15.72 5.58 -44.27
CA TYR A 762 -15.65 4.64 -43.14
C TYR A 762 -16.32 3.30 -43.49
N GLU A 763 -15.76 2.21 -42.98
CA GLU A 763 -16.40 0.88 -42.98
C GLU A 763 -16.16 0.13 -41.66
N PRO A 764 -17.01 -0.83 -41.30
CA PRO A 764 -16.77 -1.71 -40.15
C PRO A 764 -15.45 -2.47 -40.30
N PHE A 765 -14.68 -2.58 -39.23
CA PHE A 765 -13.51 -3.46 -39.18
C PHE A 765 -13.91 -4.94 -39.33
N CYS A 766 -14.99 -5.36 -38.64
CA CYS A 766 -15.60 -6.68 -38.74
C CYS A 766 -17.08 -6.58 -39.11
N TYR A 767 -17.51 -7.28 -40.16
CA TYR A 767 -18.91 -7.31 -40.59
C TYR A 767 -19.76 -8.41 -39.92
N HIS A 768 -19.13 -9.43 -39.35
CA HIS A 768 -19.86 -10.61 -38.85
C HIS A 768 -19.78 -10.74 -37.33
N GLY A 769 -19.48 -9.65 -36.63
CA GLY A 769 -19.41 -9.63 -35.18
C GLY A 769 -20.76 -9.82 -34.49
N LEU A 770 -20.73 -10.55 -33.38
CA LEU A 770 -21.86 -10.69 -32.45
C LEU A 770 -21.97 -9.46 -31.55
N PRO A 771 -23.20 -9.11 -31.12
CA PRO A 771 -23.42 -7.91 -30.32
C PRO A 771 -22.94 -8.12 -28.87
N PRO A 772 -22.61 -7.06 -28.14
CA PRO A 772 -22.21 -7.12 -26.73
C PRO A 772 -23.20 -7.86 -25.84
N GLU A 773 -24.50 -7.75 -26.12
CA GLU A 773 -25.60 -8.43 -25.42
C GLU A 773 -25.41 -9.95 -25.43
N TYR A 774 -24.94 -10.52 -26.55
CA TYR A 774 -24.61 -11.94 -26.62
C TYR A 774 -23.51 -12.30 -25.62
N TYR A 775 -22.42 -11.53 -25.58
CA TYR A 775 -21.32 -11.80 -24.66
C TYR A 775 -21.74 -11.58 -23.20
N VAL A 776 -22.51 -10.55 -22.88
CA VAL A 776 -23.02 -10.31 -21.51
C VAL A 776 -23.83 -11.52 -21.03
N ASP A 777 -24.72 -12.03 -21.87
CA ASP A 777 -25.54 -13.21 -21.56
C ASP A 777 -24.68 -14.47 -21.41
N MET A 778 -23.75 -14.71 -22.34
CA MET A 778 -22.77 -15.80 -22.27
C MET A 778 -21.96 -15.75 -20.97
N LEU A 779 -21.52 -14.58 -20.52
CA LEU A 779 -20.75 -14.45 -19.28
C LEU A 779 -21.57 -14.79 -18.04
N ALA A 780 -22.84 -14.41 -18.01
CA ALA A 780 -23.73 -14.73 -16.90
C ALA A 780 -24.01 -16.23 -16.82
N VAL A 781 -24.23 -16.88 -17.96
CA VAL A 781 -24.56 -18.31 -18.01
C VAL A 781 -23.35 -19.19 -17.73
N TRP A 782 -22.22 -18.92 -18.39
CA TRP A 782 -21.06 -19.80 -18.34
C TRP A 782 -20.08 -19.46 -17.22
N SER A 783 -20.25 -18.30 -16.57
CA SER A 783 -19.40 -17.80 -15.46
C SER A 783 -17.89 -18.07 -15.64
N PRO A 784 -17.31 -17.74 -16.80
CA PRO A 784 -15.94 -18.16 -17.11
C PRO A 784 -14.90 -17.43 -16.25
N ARG A 785 -13.84 -18.14 -15.87
CA ARG A 785 -12.68 -17.63 -15.12
C ARG A 785 -11.77 -16.75 -15.97
N ALA A 786 -11.59 -17.09 -17.25
CA ALA A 786 -10.85 -16.32 -18.24
C ALA A 786 -11.40 -16.63 -19.64
N ILE A 787 -11.20 -15.72 -20.60
CA ILE A 787 -11.42 -16.00 -22.03
C ILE A 787 -10.09 -15.94 -22.79
N ILE A 788 -9.91 -16.89 -23.70
CA ILE A 788 -8.82 -16.90 -24.69
C ILE A 788 -9.46 -16.87 -26.09
N ASP A 789 -9.45 -15.73 -26.75
CA ASP A 789 -10.09 -15.54 -28.05
C ASP A 789 -9.05 -15.59 -29.17
N PHE A 790 -9.06 -16.67 -29.94
CA PHE A 790 -8.14 -16.89 -31.06
C PHE A 790 -8.50 -16.09 -32.31
N THR A 791 -9.61 -15.36 -32.27
CA THR A 791 -10.17 -14.60 -33.38
C THR A 791 -10.63 -13.21 -32.92
N ALA A 792 -9.84 -12.61 -32.02
CA ALA A 792 -10.10 -11.32 -31.41
C ALA A 792 -9.99 -10.22 -32.48
N SER A 793 -11.13 -9.84 -33.05
CA SER A 793 -11.20 -8.91 -34.20
C SER A 793 -11.83 -7.58 -33.82
N ASP A 794 -13.12 -7.55 -33.53
CA ASP A 794 -13.83 -6.30 -33.23
C ASP A 794 -13.72 -5.82 -31.79
N MET A 795 -12.96 -6.54 -30.95
CA MET A 795 -12.76 -6.25 -29.52
C MET A 795 -14.04 -6.22 -28.67
N THR A 796 -15.20 -6.58 -29.24
CA THR A 796 -16.49 -6.53 -28.55
C THR A 796 -16.50 -7.45 -27.32
N ALA A 797 -15.98 -8.67 -27.48
CA ALA A 797 -15.86 -9.62 -26.38
C ALA A 797 -14.93 -9.06 -25.28
N ALA A 798 -13.76 -8.55 -25.65
CA ALA A 798 -12.78 -7.96 -24.73
C ALA A 798 -13.37 -6.81 -23.91
N PHE A 799 -14.14 -5.92 -24.54
CA PHE A 799 -14.79 -4.80 -23.85
C PHE A 799 -15.84 -5.27 -22.83
N VAL A 800 -16.70 -6.21 -23.20
CA VAL A 800 -17.69 -6.78 -22.26
C VAL A 800 -16.99 -7.45 -21.07
N ARG A 801 -15.83 -8.07 -21.29
CA ARG A 801 -15.02 -8.66 -20.21
C ARG A 801 -14.41 -7.63 -19.28
N LEU A 802 -13.99 -6.48 -19.79
CA LEU A 802 -13.46 -5.39 -18.96
C LEU A 802 -14.50 -4.91 -17.94
N GLU A 803 -15.75 -4.73 -18.36
CA GLU A 803 -16.84 -4.33 -17.46
C GLU A 803 -17.25 -5.45 -16.50
N ALA A 804 -17.19 -6.71 -16.95
CA ALA A 804 -17.42 -7.88 -16.10
C ALA A 804 -16.22 -8.22 -15.19
N ARG A 805 -15.10 -7.49 -15.33
CA ARG A 805 -13.83 -7.69 -14.60
C ARG A 805 -13.27 -9.09 -14.74
N VAL A 806 -13.35 -9.68 -15.93
CA VAL A 806 -12.80 -11.02 -16.19
C VAL A 806 -11.59 -10.94 -17.13
N PRO A 807 -10.50 -11.69 -16.87
CA PRO A 807 -9.34 -11.73 -17.75
C PRO A 807 -9.68 -12.13 -19.19
N TYR A 808 -9.07 -11.44 -20.15
CA TYR A 808 -9.19 -11.71 -21.58
C TYR A 808 -7.83 -11.73 -22.28
N LEU A 809 -7.52 -12.82 -22.95
CA LEU A 809 -6.40 -12.96 -23.86
C LEU A 809 -6.93 -12.99 -25.29
N GLY A 810 -6.53 -12.06 -26.14
CA GLY A 810 -6.96 -11.97 -27.53
C GLY A 810 -5.82 -12.14 -28.51
N ILE A 811 -6.01 -12.97 -29.54
CA ILE A 811 -5.07 -13.11 -30.65
C ILE A 811 -5.53 -12.24 -31.82
N THR A 812 -4.65 -11.33 -32.21
CA THR A 812 -4.86 -10.34 -33.27
C THR A 812 -4.03 -10.69 -34.50
N PHE A 813 -4.54 -10.33 -35.68
CA PHE A 813 -3.91 -10.66 -36.97
C PHE A 813 -2.50 -10.06 -37.20
N THR A 814 -2.27 -8.82 -36.77
CA THR A 814 -1.03 -8.08 -37.04
C THR A 814 -0.71 -7.17 -35.87
N GLU A 815 0.52 -6.69 -35.78
CA GLU A 815 0.92 -5.69 -34.78
C GLU A 815 0.09 -4.41 -34.88
N GLN A 816 -0.24 -3.96 -36.09
CA GLN A 816 -1.08 -2.79 -36.25
C GLN A 816 -2.51 -3.03 -35.75
N HIS A 817 -3.04 -4.24 -35.90
CA HIS A 817 -4.33 -4.60 -35.31
C HIS A 817 -4.26 -4.64 -33.79
N MET A 818 -3.20 -5.17 -33.20
CA MET A 818 -2.97 -5.16 -31.75
C MET A 818 -2.96 -3.72 -31.19
N LEU A 819 -2.15 -2.83 -31.78
CA LEU A 819 -2.02 -1.44 -31.34
C LEU A 819 -3.35 -0.68 -31.45
N GLN A 820 -4.06 -0.83 -32.58
CA GLN A 820 -5.37 -0.21 -32.77
C GLN A 820 -6.45 -0.84 -31.87
N GLY A 821 -6.35 -2.12 -31.56
CA GLY A 821 -7.24 -2.82 -30.64
C GLY A 821 -7.14 -2.27 -29.21
N TYR A 822 -5.93 -2.06 -28.68
CA TYR A 822 -5.73 -1.41 -27.38
C TYR A 822 -6.29 0.01 -27.36
N LYS A 823 -6.02 0.80 -28.41
CA LYS A 823 -6.56 2.15 -28.54
C LYS A 823 -8.09 2.14 -28.55
N HIS A 824 -8.70 1.28 -29.37
CA HIS A 824 -10.15 1.17 -29.46
C HIS A 824 -10.78 0.74 -28.12
N LEU A 825 -10.17 -0.22 -27.42
CA LEU A 825 -10.62 -0.62 -26.09
C LEU A 825 -10.53 0.52 -25.07
N ALA A 826 -9.43 1.29 -25.08
CA ALA A 826 -9.28 2.44 -24.19
C ALA A 826 -10.33 3.52 -24.47
N ASP A 827 -10.65 3.79 -25.73
CA ASP A 827 -11.70 4.72 -26.13
C ASP A 827 -13.08 4.22 -25.63
N LEU A 828 -13.39 2.94 -25.80
CA LEU A 828 -14.63 2.34 -25.29
C LEU A 828 -14.73 2.40 -23.76
N VAL A 829 -13.63 2.13 -23.05
CA VAL A 829 -13.56 2.24 -21.58
C VAL A 829 -13.76 3.69 -21.15
N PHE A 830 -13.08 4.64 -21.77
CA PHE A 830 -13.24 6.06 -21.47
C PHE A 830 -14.70 6.51 -21.68
N GLU A 831 -15.32 6.11 -22.79
CA GLU A 831 -16.74 6.37 -23.02
C GLU A 831 -17.66 5.68 -22.00
N ALA A 832 -17.28 4.52 -21.48
CA ALA A 832 -18.02 3.80 -20.45
C ALA A 832 -17.91 4.53 -19.09
N MET A 833 -16.73 5.08 -18.78
CA MET A 833 -16.52 5.90 -17.59
C MET A 833 -17.40 7.15 -17.55
N CYS A 834 -17.83 7.66 -18.71
CA CYS A 834 -18.72 8.81 -18.80
C CYS A 834 -20.23 8.47 -18.63
N LYS A 835 -20.60 7.19 -18.55
CA LYS A 835 -22.01 6.76 -18.56
C LYS A 835 -22.44 6.23 -17.22
N GLU A 836 -23.43 6.86 -16.60
CA GLU A 836 -24.01 6.45 -15.30
C GLU A 836 -24.50 5.00 -15.26
N SER A 837 -24.86 4.42 -16.40
CA SER A 837 -25.29 3.03 -16.51
C SER A 837 -24.15 2.00 -16.57
N SER A 838 -22.90 2.43 -16.76
CA SER A 838 -21.76 1.52 -16.86
C SER A 838 -21.20 1.18 -15.47
N PRO A 839 -20.76 -0.07 -15.25
CA PRO A 839 -19.99 -0.44 -14.06
C PRO A 839 -18.66 0.32 -13.91
N LEU A 840 -18.20 0.98 -14.98
CA LEU A 840 -16.94 1.74 -15.01
C LEU A 840 -17.16 3.25 -14.79
N HIS A 841 -18.39 3.69 -14.52
CA HIS A 841 -18.73 5.11 -14.40
C HIS A 841 -17.87 5.84 -13.36
N ASP A 842 -17.30 6.97 -13.77
CA ASP A 842 -16.62 7.92 -12.89
C ASP A 842 -17.43 9.24 -12.85
N PRO A 843 -18.04 9.60 -11.71
CA PRO A 843 -18.85 10.80 -11.60
C PRO A 843 -18.04 12.10 -11.75
N LYS A 844 -16.74 12.10 -11.40
CA LYS A 844 -15.87 13.27 -11.54
C LYS A 844 -15.57 13.54 -13.01
N LEU A 845 -15.29 12.50 -13.81
CA LEU A 845 -15.13 12.64 -15.26
C LEU A 845 -16.43 13.12 -15.93
N SER A 846 -17.57 12.53 -15.57
CA SER A 846 -18.87 12.95 -16.08
C SER A 846 -19.18 14.42 -15.76
N ALA A 847 -18.77 14.91 -14.59
CA ALA A 847 -18.92 16.32 -14.22
C ALA A 847 -17.99 17.25 -15.04
N LEU A 848 -16.77 16.80 -15.36
CA LEU A 848 -15.82 17.57 -16.18
C LEU A 848 -16.30 17.77 -17.62
N LEU A 849 -17.00 16.79 -18.19
CA LEU A 849 -17.49 16.82 -19.58
C LEU A 849 -18.86 17.50 -19.73
N LYS A 850 -19.59 17.76 -18.64
CA LYS A 850 -20.83 18.54 -18.69
C LYS A 850 -20.46 19.99 -19.02
N PRO A 851 -21.09 20.62 -20.03
CA PRO A 851 -20.83 22.03 -20.33
C PRO A 851 -21.14 22.86 -19.08
N LYS A 852 -20.16 23.65 -18.61
CA LYS A 852 -20.39 24.67 -17.59
C LYS A 852 -21.43 25.62 -18.15
N THR A 853 -22.65 25.52 -17.63
CA THR A 853 -23.64 26.55 -17.84
C THR A 853 -23.17 27.75 -17.02
N ASP A 854 -22.81 28.85 -17.69
CA ASP A 854 -22.41 30.08 -17.03
C ASP A 854 -23.46 30.51 -16.00
N PRO A 855 -23.06 30.91 -14.77
CA PRO A 855 -23.99 31.48 -13.81
C PRO A 855 -24.25 32.98 -14.11
N GLN A 856 -24.96 33.28 -15.20
CA GLN A 856 -25.69 34.55 -15.41
C GLN A 856 -26.90 34.28 -16.30
N THR A 857 -28.15 34.28 -15.81
CA THR A 857 -28.85 35.41 -15.20
C THR A 857 -30.04 34.86 -14.41
N LYS A 858 -30.23 35.32 -13.16
CA LYS A 858 -31.51 35.15 -12.44
C LYS A 858 -32.61 35.87 -13.22
N LYS A 859 -33.28 35.18 -14.14
CA LYS A 859 -34.63 35.58 -14.58
C LYS A 859 -35.61 35.18 -13.49
N ARG A 860 -36.29 36.19 -12.93
CA ARG A 860 -37.45 36.03 -12.02
C ARG A 860 -38.43 34.99 -12.60
N PRO A 861 -39.07 34.17 -11.76
CA PRO A 861 -40.06 33.20 -12.23
C PRO A 861 -41.24 33.95 -12.87
N ARG A 862 -41.45 33.77 -14.18
CA ARG A 862 -42.72 34.12 -14.83
C ARG A 862 -43.73 33.04 -14.49
N ALA A 863 -44.87 33.49 -14.00
CA ALA A 863 -46.02 32.69 -13.61
C ALA A 863 -46.53 31.79 -14.75
N LYS A 864 -47.01 30.61 -14.39
CA LYS A 864 -47.81 29.71 -15.23
C LYS A 864 -49.08 30.46 -15.70
N LYS A 865 -49.30 30.53 -17.02
CA LYS A 865 -50.60 30.89 -17.61
C LYS A 865 -51.27 29.59 -18.07
N ALA A 866 -52.41 29.27 -17.46
CA ALA A 866 -53.33 28.23 -17.91
C ALA A 866 -54.31 28.83 -18.96
N PRO A 867 -55.12 28.01 -19.66
CA PRO A 867 -55.36 28.10 -21.10
C PRO A 867 -56.47 29.08 -21.51
N ALA A 868 -56.45 29.43 -22.80
CA ALA A 868 -57.47 30.21 -23.49
C ALA A 868 -58.78 29.42 -23.68
N PRO A 869 -59.95 30.08 -23.68
CA PRO A 869 -61.12 29.64 -24.41
C PRO A 869 -61.39 30.53 -25.63
N ALA A 870 -62.09 29.92 -26.59
CA ALA A 870 -62.33 30.40 -27.95
C ALA A 870 -63.48 31.40 -28.06
N ASP A 871 -63.52 31.99 -29.25
CA ASP A 871 -64.38 33.04 -29.79
C ASP A 871 -65.89 32.80 -29.65
N GLY A 872 -66.65 33.90 -29.60
CA GLY A 872 -68.09 33.94 -29.79
C GLY A 872 -68.62 35.37 -29.66
N GLU A 873 -69.07 35.90 -30.79
CA GLU A 873 -69.73 37.20 -31.00
C GLU A 873 -71.02 37.35 -30.17
N ASP A 874 -71.34 38.58 -29.76
CA ASP A 874 -72.56 39.33 -30.16
C ASP A 874 -73.02 40.35 -29.10
N ASP A 875 -73.64 41.39 -29.67
CA ASP A 875 -73.99 42.68 -29.15
C ASP A 875 -75.15 42.72 -28.11
N ASP A 876 -75.25 43.91 -27.52
CA ASP A 876 -76.46 44.62 -27.09
C ASP A 876 -77.11 44.41 -25.70
N GLU A 877 -77.10 45.55 -25.00
CA GLU A 877 -78.22 46.24 -24.35
C GLU A 877 -78.82 45.81 -22.98
N HIS A 878 -78.82 46.85 -22.12
CA HIS A 878 -79.79 47.22 -21.08
C HIS A 878 -79.82 46.45 -19.74
N GLY A 879 -79.48 47.19 -18.66
CA GLY A 879 -79.45 46.76 -17.25
C GLY A 879 -80.83 46.65 -16.58
N PRO A 880 -81.04 47.08 -15.32
CA PRO A 880 -80.10 47.44 -14.25
C PRO A 880 -80.44 46.77 -12.89
N GLY A 881 -79.58 46.93 -11.87
CA GLY A 881 -80.03 46.98 -10.48
C GLY A 881 -79.22 46.22 -9.41
N GLY A 882 -78.89 46.96 -8.33
CA GLY A 882 -78.74 46.46 -6.96
C GLY A 882 -77.33 45.95 -6.59
N ASP A 883 -76.43 46.74 -6.02
CA ASP A 883 -76.41 47.36 -4.67
C ASP A 883 -75.75 46.48 -3.58
N SER A 884 -74.95 47.16 -2.76
CA SER A 884 -74.28 46.79 -1.50
C SER A 884 -73.18 45.74 -1.62
N GLY A 885 -71.96 45.92 -1.16
CA GLY A 885 -71.27 46.90 -0.29
C GLY A 885 -69.94 46.20 0.06
N SER A 886 -68.90 46.78 0.62
CA SER A 886 -68.53 48.13 1.02
C SER A 886 -67.10 47.95 1.56
N ASP A 887 -66.30 48.99 1.40
CA ASP A 887 -65.18 49.38 2.27
C ASP A 887 -63.85 48.59 2.19
N ASP A 888 -62.70 49.22 2.28
CA ASP A 888 -62.30 50.58 1.95
C ASP A 888 -60.76 50.61 1.93
N ALA A 889 -60.25 51.55 1.15
CA ALA A 889 -59.06 52.36 1.37
C ALA A 889 -57.78 51.75 1.98
N GLY A 890 -56.72 51.80 1.16
CA GLY A 890 -55.96 53.06 1.16
C GLY A 890 -54.52 53.00 1.68
N GLY A 891 -53.59 52.94 0.72
CA GLY A 891 -52.76 54.11 0.42
C GLY A 891 -51.56 54.45 1.31
N GLU A 892 -50.37 54.12 0.77
CA GLU A 892 -49.27 55.08 0.50
C GLU A 892 -48.56 55.80 1.68
N PRO A 893 -47.43 56.51 1.46
CA PRO A 893 -46.09 55.94 1.35
C PRO A 893 -45.07 56.69 2.26
N GLU A 894 -43.78 56.36 2.25
CA GLU A 894 -42.64 57.33 2.23
C GLU A 894 -41.26 56.72 2.56
N VAL A 895 -40.33 56.89 1.62
CA VAL A 895 -39.09 57.68 1.67
C VAL A 895 -38.06 57.56 2.84
N ALA A 896 -36.82 57.26 2.41
CA ALA A 896 -35.48 57.71 2.85
C ALA A 896 -34.84 57.37 4.22
N GLY A 897 -33.61 56.87 4.12
CA GLY A 897 -32.41 57.54 4.64
C GLY A 897 -31.92 57.18 6.05
N GLY A 898 -30.59 57.02 6.22
CA GLY A 898 -29.95 57.26 7.52
C GLY A 898 -28.77 56.37 7.89
N GLU A 899 -27.63 57.02 8.09
CA GLU A 899 -26.30 56.58 8.53
C GLU A 899 -26.20 55.89 9.91
N GLY A 900 -25.01 55.35 10.22
CA GLY A 900 -24.50 55.37 11.60
C GLY A 900 -23.49 54.29 11.97
N GLY A 901 -22.20 54.64 11.99
CA GLY A 901 -21.14 53.83 12.61
C GLY A 901 -20.92 54.15 14.10
N LYS A 902 -20.21 53.27 14.82
CA LYS A 902 -19.45 53.58 16.05
C LYS A 902 -18.50 52.44 16.42
N GLY A 903 -17.26 52.79 16.76
CA GLY A 903 -16.25 51.89 17.33
C GLY A 903 -16.05 52.09 18.84
N GLY A 904 -15.04 51.40 19.39
CA GLY A 904 -14.28 51.88 20.56
C GLY A 904 -13.98 50.90 21.70
N ASN A 905 -12.66 50.66 21.87
CA ASN A 905 -11.85 50.45 23.08
C ASN A 905 -11.74 49.09 23.82
N GLY A 906 -10.48 48.79 24.17
CA GLY A 906 -10.00 47.62 24.90
C GLY A 906 -9.43 47.94 26.29
N ASN A 907 -8.59 47.03 26.82
CA ASN A 907 -7.72 47.27 27.96
C ASN A 907 -6.59 46.22 28.01
N GLY A 908 -5.42 46.56 28.54
CA GLY A 908 -4.22 45.71 28.57
C GLY A 908 -3.53 45.61 29.94
N GLY A 909 -2.54 44.71 30.01
CA GLY A 909 -1.47 44.60 31.03
C GLY A 909 -1.38 43.23 31.74
N PRO A 910 -0.23 42.82 32.33
CA PRO A 910 1.18 43.11 32.01
C PRO A 910 2.09 41.86 31.88
N GLU A 911 3.34 42.09 31.49
CA GLU A 911 4.42 41.15 31.10
C GLU A 911 4.90 40.14 32.16
N ALA A 912 5.33 38.95 31.69
CA ALA A 912 6.17 38.00 32.42
C ALA A 912 7.36 37.53 31.56
N LYS A 913 8.56 37.52 32.17
CA LYS A 913 9.86 37.16 31.56
C LYS A 913 9.91 35.71 31.03
N PRO A 914 10.61 35.42 29.91
CA PRO A 914 10.73 34.06 29.40
C PRO A 914 11.77 33.25 30.18
N LYS A 915 11.39 32.03 30.61
CA LYS A 915 12.28 30.99 31.15
C LYS A 915 13.16 30.39 30.03
N PRO A 916 14.38 29.90 30.32
CA PRO A 916 15.20 29.21 29.34
C PRO A 916 14.55 27.88 28.93
N LYS A 917 14.31 27.68 27.63
CA LYS A 917 13.81 26.41 27.08
C LYS A 917 14.90 25.34 27.22
N LYS A 918 14.59 24.24 27.92
CA LYS A 918 15.29 22.96 27.77
C LYS A 918 15.28 22.58 26.28
N ARG A 919 16.45 22.29 25.71
CA ARG A 919 16.56 21.60 24.41
C ARG A 919 15.84 20.26 24.55
N SER A 920 14.74 20.09 23.83
CA SER A 920 14.01 18.83 23.75
C SER A 920 14.67 17.91 22.72
N GLU A 921 14.56 16.59 22.89
CA GLU A 921 14.97 15.56 21.91
C GLU A 921 14.57 15.86 20.45
N ALA A 922 13.52 16.67 20.23
CA ALA A 922 13.09 17.16 18.92
C ALA A 922 14.18 17.89 18.12
N ASP A 923 15.17 18.52 18.79
CA ASP A 923 16.29 19.19 18.10
C ASP A 923 17.27 18.16 17.50
N GLY A 924 17.47 17.00 18.15
CA GLY A 924 18.32 15.92 17.65
C GLY A 924 17.77 15.24 16.38
N TRP A 925 16.44 15.12 16.29
CA TRP A 925 15.78 14.60 15.09
C TRP A 925 15.95 15.56 13.90
N HIS A 926 15.84 16.87 14.12
CA HIS A 926 15.98 17.87 13.07
C HIS A 926 17.38 17.88 12.40
N TRP A 927 18.43 17.51 13.14
CA TRP A 927 19.79 17.35 12.61
C TRP A 927 19.95 16.06 11.79
N ARG A 928 19.36 14.95 12.24
CA ARG A 928 19.36 13.65 11.54
C ARG A 928 18.73 13.75 10.13
N TRP A 929 17.64 14.52 9.99
CA TRP A 929 16.97 14.76 8.70
C TRP A 929 17.75 15.69 7.76
N ARG A 930 18.38 16.73 8.31
CA ARG A 930 19.27 17.62 7.53
C ARG A 930 20.49 16.88 7.01
N PHE A 931 21.02 15.96 7.79
CA PHE A 931 22.17 15.15 7.43
C PHE A 931 21.88 14.13 6.31
N LEU A 932 20.75 13.41 6.39
CA LEU A 932 20.31 12.50 5.32
C LEU A 932 20.05 13.22 3.99
N ALA A 933 19.56 14.47 4.04
CA ALA A 933 19.39 15.30 2.85
C ALA A 933 20.71 15.73 2.20
N VAL A 934 21.76 15.97 2.99
CA VAL A 934 23.11 16.31 2.49
C VAL A 934 23.77 15.08 1.87
N LEU A 935 23.64 13.89 2.47
CA LEU A 935 24.12 12.63 1.88
C LEU A 935 23.38 12.25 0.59
N ALA A 936 22.06 12.44 0.54
CA ALA A 936 21.29 12.23 -0.69
C ALA A 936 21.77 13.17 -1.82
N LEU A 937 22.11 14.42 -1.48
CA LEU A 937 22.68 15.38 -2.44
C LEU A 937 24.10 15.01 -2.89
N ALA A 938 24.95 14.52 -1.99
CA ALA A 938 26.29 14.06 -2.34
C ALA A 938 26.26 12.83 -3.27
N ALA A 939 25.38 11.87 -2.98
CA ALA A 939 25.16 10.71 -3.84
C ALA A 939 24.56 11.09 -5.21
N LEU A 940 23.63 12.06 -5.25
CA LEU A 940 23.07 12.60 -6.50
C LEU A 940 24.12 13.36 -7.32
N ALA A 941 25.04 14.08 -6.68
CA ALA A 941 26.14 14.76 -7.37
C ALA A 941 27.12 13.75 -7.98
N ALA A 942 27.44 12.67 -7.27
CA ALA A 942 28.30 11.59 -7.76
C ALA A 942 27.65 10.73 -8.87
N MET A 943 26.32 10.66 -8.93
CA MET A 943 25.58 10.01 -10.03
C MET A 943 25.42 10.91 -11.27
N ALA A 944 25.59 12.23 -11.12
CA ALA A 944 25.47 13.20 -12.21
C ALA A 944 26.81 13.50 -12.90
N SER A 945 27.94 13.19 -12.25
CA SER A 945 29.28 13.07 -12.83
C SER A 945 29.48 11.69 -13.46
#